data_AF-A0A2N1QJ06-F1
#
_entry.id   AF-A0A2N1QJ06-F1
#
_cell.length_a   1.000
_cell.length_b   1.000
_cell.length_c   1.000
_cell.angle_alpha   90.00
_cell.angle_beta   90.00
_cell.angle_gamma   90.00
#
_symmetry.space_group_name_H-M   'P 1'
#
loop_
_entity.id
_entity.type
_entity.pdbx_description
1 polymer ?
#
loop_
_entity_poly.entity_id
_entity_poly.type
_entity_poly.pdbx_seq_one_letter_code
_entity_poly.pdbx_strand_id
1 'polypeptide(L)'
;PTKTGYTFNGWYSDAGLTTLYSFTTIPAQNITLYAKWTINQYTITFNSNGGTAVSSITQDYNTSVSAPSNPTKTGYTFNGWYSDAGLTTSYTFTTIPAQNITLYAKWTINQYTITFNSNGGSMVTSITQDYNTSVSAPSNPTKTGYTFNGWYSDAGLTTPYTFSTMQAQNITLYAKWTINQYTITFNSNGGTAVSPITQNYNTSVSAPSNPTKTGYTFNGWYSDSGLTTLYSFSTMLAENFTLYAKWTINQYTIAFNSNDGSLVTSITQEFAGWYSDAELTTSYTFTTMPAQNITLYAKWTINQYTITFNSNGGSLVTSITQNYNTSVSAPSNPTKTGYTFNGWYSDAGLTTSYTFTTMPAQNITLYAKWTINQYTITFNSNGGSLVTSITQDYDTSVSAPSNPTRTGYTFNGWYSDAGLTTLYSFSTMPAENFTLYAKWTINQYTITFNSNGGSLVTSITQDYNTSVSAPSNPSKTGYTFAGWYSDAGLTTSYTFTTMPAQNITLYAKWTINQYTIIFNSNGGSLVTSITQDYNTSVSAPSNPTRTGYTFAGWYSDAGLTTSYTFTTMPAQDITLYAKWTINQYTVTYRNFDGTILQTSIYDYNFDLSSVIPPVNPTRIGYTFNSWDMMLPSTMPAYNLLITATYTINQYTITFNSNGGTVVSPITQDYNTSVSAPIAPTKTGYTFAGWYSDAGLTTPYIFTTMPAQNITLYAKWTINQYTITFNSNGGTVVNPITQNYNTSVSAPSAPTKIGYTFAGWYSDAGLTTPYTFTTMPAQNITLYAKWTINQYTITFNSNGGTAISPITQNYNTSVNAPSNPTRTGYTFNGWYSDAGLTTLYTFTTMPAQNITLNAKWTINQYTITFISNGGTAVSPITQNYNTSVSAPINPTRTGYTFVGWYSDSGLTTPYTFTTMPAQNITLYAKWTINLYTITFNSNGGTAVSPITAQEGTAIIKPADPTKTGFIFDGWYTDNNTFLNQFTFLTMPPLNLTLYAKWLSPEQLVQKTVTDIQQLVINGWFNNIPVDNLKTSTMEAGILVRVQSIINMYPGISIQIINGQRSGSRYVFTFVITYGSAQSTIQNVTATFV
;
A
#
# COMPACT_ATOMS: atom_id res chain seq x y z
N PRO A 1 -5.51 51.02 0.78
CA PRO A 1 -6.57 50.01 0.99
C PRO A 1 -5.98 48.61 0.70
N THR A 2 -6.66 47.54 1.10
CA THR A 2 -6.26 46.15 0.80
C THR A 2 -7.42 45.36 0.21
N LYS A 3 -7.11 44.40 -0.67
CA LYS A 3 -8.07 43.47 -1.28
C LYS A 3 -7.35 42.15 -1.55
N THR A 4 -7.77 41.07 -0.90
CA THR A 4 -7.09 39.76 -0.98
C THR A 4 -6.94 39.30 -2.42
N GLY A 5 -5.72 38.97 -2.84
CA GLY A 5 -5.39 38.51 -4.19
C GLY A 5 -5.36 39.59 -5.29
N TYR A 6 -5.33 40.88 -4.92
CA TYR A 6 -5.18 41.99 -5.86
C TYR A 6 -4.11 43.00 -5.40
N THR A 7 -3.33 43.51 -6.33
CA THR A 7 -2.40 44.62 -6.10
C THR A 7 -3.15 45.96 -6.25
N PHE A 8 -2.90 46.88 -5.32
CA PHE A 8 -3.49 48.22 -5.34
C PHE A 8 -2.66 49.16 -6.22
N ASN A 9 -3.26 49.67 -7.30
CA ASN A 9 -2.57 50.48 -8.31
C ASN A 9 -2.73 52.00 -8.07
N GLY A 10 -3.22 52.40 -6.90
CA GLY A 10 -3.53 53.79 -6.58
C GLY A 10 -5.03 54.13 -6.66
N TRP A 11 -5.33 55.35 -6.21
CA TRP A 11 -6.66 55.95 -6.27
C TRP A 11 -6.81 56.75 -7.57
N TYR A 12 -8.00 56.75 -8.14
CA TYR A 12 -8.33 57.41 -9.40
C TYR A 12 -9.52 58.35 -9.19
N SER A 13 -9.55 59.50 -9.87
CA SER A 13 -10.63 60.48 -9.74
C SER A 13 -11.86 60.18 -10.60
N ASP A 14 -11.79 59.19 -11.50
CA ASP A 14 -12.85 58.82 -12.43
C ASP A 14 -13.23 57.33 -12.33
N ALA A 15 -14.51 57.03 -12.60
CA ALA A 15 -15.03 55.66 -12.62
C ALA A 15 -14.43 54.78 -13.76
N GLY A 16 -13.82 55.40 -14.78
CA GLY A 16 -13.10 54.72 -15.85
C GLY A 16 -11.69 54.26 -15.45
N LEU A 17 -11.21 54.63 -14.26
CA LEU A 17 -9.87 54.32 -13.75
C LEU A 17 -8.75 54.82 -14.70
N THR A 18 -8.94 56.00 -15.30
CA THR A 18 -8.02 56.60 -16.27
C THR A 18 -7.07 57.63 -15.65
N THR A 19 -7.56 58.45 -14.72
CA THR A 19 -6.84 59.59 -14.14
C THR A 19 -6.38 59.27 -12.70
N LEU A 20 -5.08 59.02 -12.53
CA LEU A 20 -4.47 58.73 -11.23
C LEU A 20 -4.52 59.98 -10.32
N TYR A 21 -4.95 59.79 -9.07
CA TYR A 21 -5.09 60.84 -8.07
C TYR A 21 -3.94 60.78 -7.03
N SER A 22 -3.23 61.90 -6.88
CA SER A 22 -2.09 62.05 -5.97
C SER A 22 -2.41 63.03 -4.84
N PHE A 23 -2.12 62.64 -3.60
CA PHE A 23 -2.42 63.42 -2.39
C PHE A 23 -1.37 64.51 -2.10
N THR A 24 -1.15 65.41 -3.07
CA THR A 24 -0.19 66.52 -2.93
C THR A 24 -0.78 67.75 -2.23
N THR A 25 -2.10 67.89 -2.21
CA THR A 25 -2.85 68.94 -1.50
C THR A 25 -4.17 68.39 -0.94
N ILE A 26 -4.75 69.09 0.04
CA ILE A 26 -6.08 68.75 0.58
C ILE A 26 -7.15 69.30 -0.40
N PRO A 27 -8.14 68.51 -0.85
CA PRO A 27 -9.18 68.97 -1.75
C PRO A 27 -10.17 69.92 -1.05
N ALA A 28 -10.55 71.00 -1.73
CA ALA A 28 -11.47 72.02 -1.21
C ALA A 28 -12.97 71.62 -1.22
N GLN A 29 -13.29 70.40 -1.64
CA GLN A 29 -14.65 69.86 -1.71
C GLN A 29 -14.64 68.33 -1.59
N ASN A 30 -15.80 67.75 -1.25
CA ASN A 30 -15.96 66.29 -1.20
C ASN A 30 -15.72 65.67 -2.58
N ILE A 31 -14.87 64.64 -2.64
CA ILE A 31 -14.49 63.92 -3.87
C ILE A 31 -14.64 62.41 -3.67
N THR A 32 -15.23 61.72 -4.66
CA THR A 32 -15.26 60.26 -4.73
C THR A 32 -14.02 59.77 -5.46
N LEU A 33 -13.25 58.87 -4.82
CA LEU A 33 -12.07 58.24 -5.42
C LEU A 33 -12.30 56.75 -5.63
N TYR A 34 -11.85 56.26 -6.78
CA TYR A 34 -12.02 54.88 -7.24
C TYR A 34 -10.71 54.11 -7.06
N ALA A 35 -10.75 52.94 -6.43
CA ALA A 35 -9.56 52.11 -6.22
C ALA A 35 -9.30 51.22 -7.44
N LYS A 36 -8.15 51.38 -8.09
CA LYS A 36 -7.74 50.51 -9.21
C LYS A 36 -6.98 49.29 -8.69
N TRP A 37 -7.32 48.12 -9.23
CA TRP A 37 -6.79 46.84 -8.77
C TRP A 37 -6.30 45.99 -9.96
N THR A 38 -5.07 45.50 -9.90
CA THR A 38 -4.61 44.39 -10.77
C THR A 38 -4.85 43.07 -10.05
N ILE A 39 -5.34 42.05 -10.74
CA ILE A 39 -5.46 40.70 -10.18
C ILE A 39 -4.07 40.07 -10.07
N ASN A 40 -3.77 39.46 -8.93
CA ASN A 40 -2.47 38.81 -8.74
C ASN A 40 -2.49 37.41 -9.37
N GLN A 41 -1.39 37.02 -9.99
CA GLN A 41 -1.13 35.64 -10.37
C GLN A 41 -0.43 34.90 -9.24
N TYR A 42 -0.80 33.65 -9.05
CA TYR A 42 -0.19 32.76 -8.06
C TYR A 42 0.16 31.41 -8.68
N THR A 43 1.27 30.84 -8.23
CA THR A 43 1.85 29.61 -8.75
C THR A 43 1.62 28.46 -7.77
N ILE A 44 0.99 27.39 -8.27
CA ILE A 44 0.98 26.06 -7.67
C ILE A 44 2.18 25.29 -8.23
N THR A 45 3.17 25.01 -7.39
CA THR A 45 4.35 24.20 -7.70
C THR A 45 4.14 22.76 -7.21
N PHE A 46 4.65 21.76 -7.92
CA PHE A 46 4.45 20.35 -7.57
C PHE A 46 5.76 19.66 -7.23
N ASN A 47 5.89 19.18 -5.99
CA ASN A 47 6.94 18.25 -5.59
C ASN A 47 6.39 16.82 -5.62
N SER A 48 6.81 16.06 -6.63
CA SER A 48 6.39 14.66 -6.84
C SER A 48 6.94 13.68 -5.79
N ASN A 49 7.79 14.10 -4.85
CA ASN A 49 8.40 13.25 -3.82
C ASN A 49 9.02 11.96 -4.40
N GLY A 50 9.74 12.11 -5.51
CA GLY A 50 10.40 11.01 -6.23
C GLY A 50 9.52 10.24 -7.22
N GLY A 51 8.32 10.73 -7.54
CA GLY A 51 7.58 10.33 -8.74
C GLY A 51 7.92 11.18 -9.97
N THR A 52 7.25 10.95 -11.10
CA THR A 52 7.40 11.75 -12.32
C THR A 52 7.15 13.24 -12.07
N ALA A 53 7.89 14.10 -12.79
CA ALA A 53 7.78 15.55 -12.67
C ALA A 53 6.40 16.06 -13.16
N VAL A 54 5.89 17.10 -12.51
CA VAL A 54 4.60 17.73 -12.84
C VAL A 54 4.81 19.24 -12.94
N SER A 55 4.43 19.82 -14.08
CA SER A 55 4.61 21.26 -14.36
C SER A 55 3.79 22.13 -13.40
N SER A 56 4.37 23.25 -12.96
CA SER A 56 3.66 24.23 -12.14
C SER A 56 2.52 24.89 -12.92
N ILE A 57 1.45 25.28 -12.20
CA ILE A 57 0.31 26.01 -12.75
C ILE A 57 0.37 27.44 -12.19
N THR A 58 0.52 28.42 -13.07
CA THR A 58 0.44 29.86 -12.74
C THR A 58 -0.77 30.46 -13.44
N GLN A 59 -1.70 31.02 -12.67
CA GLN A 59 -2.96 31.56 -13.15
C GLN A 59 -3.41 32.72 -12.23
N ASP A 60 -4.38 33.52 -12.69
CA ASP A 60 -4.96 34.61 -11.91
C ASP A 60 -5.71 34.09 -10.68
N TYR A 61 -5.64 34.84 -9.57
CA TYR A 61 -6.32 34.52 -8.32
C TYR A 61 -7.81 34.19 -8.51
N ASN A 62 -8.30 33.18 -7.78
CA ASN A 62 -9.70 32.74 -7.77
C ASN A 62 -10.25 32.23 -9.12
N THR A 63 -9.39 32.02 -10.13
CA THR A 63 -9.76 31.24 -11.33
C THR A 63 -9.84 29.74 -11.00
N SER A 64 -10.69 28.99 -11.71
CA SER A 64 -10.86 27.55 -11.48
C SER A 64 -9.67 26.75 -12.03
N VAL A 65 -9.13 25.85 -11.19
CA VAL A 65 -7.96 25.02 -11.52
C VAL A 65 -8.32 23.54 -11.48
N SER A 66 -7.99 22.80 -12.55
CA SER A 66 -8.11 21.34 -12.59
C SER A 66 -6.88 20.67 -11.97
N ALA A 67 -7.06 19.49 -11.36
CA ALA A 67 -5.93 18.66 -10.95
C ALA A 67 -5.04 18.30 -12.16
N PRO A 68 -3.70 18.29 -12.01
CA PRO A 68 -2.81 17.77 -13.04
C PRO A 68 -2.97 16.25 -13.18
N SER A 69 -2.44 15.67 -14.26
CA SER A 69 -2.28 14.22 -14.38
C SER A 69 -1.50 13.67 -13.18
N ASN A 70 -2.02 12.62 -12.54
CA ASN A 70 -1.36 11.98 -11.40
C ASN A 70 0.10 11.59 -11.75
N PRO A 71 1.09 11.92 -10.90
CA PRO A 71 2.45 11.44 -11.09
C PRO A 71 2.49 9.92 -10.90
N THR A 72 3.51 9.27 -11.44
CA THR A 72 3.77 7.84 -11.27
C THR A 72 5.09 7.61 -10.54
N LYS A 73 5.16 6.54 -9.75
CA LYS A 73 6.35 6.12 -8.99
C LYS A 73 6.34 4.60 -8.88
N THR A 74 7.33 3.93 -9.47
CA THR A 74 7.37 2.47 -9.59
C THR A 74 7.25 1.80 -8.22
N GLY A 75 6.28 0.90 -8.05
CA GLY A 75 6.03 0.19 -6.79
C GLY A 75 5.35 1.00 -5.68
N TYR A 76 4.77 2.17 -5.99
CA TYR A 76 3.97 2.96 -5.06
C TYR A 76 2.62 3.35 -5.67
N THR A 77 1.59 3.47 -4.81
CA THR A 77 0.28 4.02 -5.14
C THR A 77 0.23 5.50 -4.75
N PHE A 78 -0.26 6.35 -5.65
CA PHE A 78 -0.43 7.79 -5.41
C PHE A 78 -1.69 8.07 -4.59
N ASN A 79 -1.55 8.72 -3.42
CA ASN A 79 -2.66 9.04 -2.51
C ASN A 79 -3.16 10.50 -2.62
N GLY A 80 -2.74 11.24 -3.65
CA GLY A 80 -3.11 12.65 -3.84
C GLY A 80 -2.03 13.65 -3.44
N TRP A 81 -2.37 14.92 -3.60
CA TRP A 81 -1.54 16.08 -3.32
C TRP A 81 -1.84 16.66 -1.93
N TYR A 82 -0.80 17.17 -1.26
CA TYR A 82 -0.87 17.70 0.10
C TYR A 82 -0.23 19.09 0.17
N SER A 83 -0.79 20.01 0.96
CA SER A 83 -0.32 21.41 1.05
C SER A 83 0.91 21.62 1.94
N ASP A 84 1.34 20.58 2.65
CA ASP A 84 2.46 20.60 3.58
C ASP A 84 3.46 19.47 3.29
N ALA A 85 4.75 19.72 3.56
CA ALA A 85 5.80 18.73 3.40
C ALA A 85 5.68 17.53 4.37
N GLY A 86 4.88 17.65 5.44
CA GLY A 86 4.55 16.58 6.38
C GLY A 86 3.48 15.61 5.87
N LEU A 87 2.86 15.88 4.71
CA LEU A 87 1.81 15.08 4.10
C LEU A 87 0.59 14.87 5.03
N THR A 88 0.25 15.90 5.81
CA THR A 88 -0.85 15.88 6.78
C THR A 88 -2.17 16.44 6.22
N THR A 89 -2.10 17.52 5.44
CA THR A 89 -3.26 18.28 4.94
C THR A 89 -3.44 18.03 3.44
N SER A 90 -4.46 17.24 3.07
CA SER A 90 -4.78 16.93 1.67
C SER A 90 -5.31 18.15 0.92
N TYR A 91 -4.77 18.43 -0.26
CA TYR A 91 -5.16 19.56 -1.11
C TYR A 91 -6.17 19.14 -2.18
N THR A 92 -7.21 19.95 -2.37
CA THR A 92 -8.24 19.74 -3.41
C THR A 92 -8.26 20.90 -4.41
N PHE A 93 -8.27 20.55 -5.70
CA PHE A 93 -8.22 21.53 -6.79
C PHE A 93 -9.62 22.12 -7.00
N THR A 94 -9.74 23.42 -6.75
CA THR A 94 -10.99 24.18 -6.85
C THR A 94 -10.72 25.51 -7.54
N THR A 95 -10.01 26.42 -6.87
CA THR A 95 -9.53 27.69 -7.42
C THR A 95 -8.08 27.99 -7.05
N ILE A 96 -7.45 28.90 -7.76
CA ILE A 96 -6.11 29.40 -7.45
C ILE A 96 -6.10 30.14 -6.10
N PRO A 97 -5.26 29.73 -5.12
CA PRO A 97 -5.20 30.34 -3.80
C PRO A 97 -4.57 31.75 -3.83
N ALA A 98 -4.75 32.53 -2.75
CA ALA A 98 -4.24 33.90 -2.62
C ALA A 98 -2.72 34.01 -2.35
N GLN A 99 -1.95 32.96 -2.61
CA GLN A 99 -0.51 32.88 -2.38
C GLN A 99 0.10 31.78 -3.27
N ASN A 100 1.41 31.87 -3.52
CA ASN A 100 2.15 30.75 -4.11
C ASN A 100 2.18 29.58 -3.12
N ILE A 101 2.06 28.35 -3.63
CA ILE A 101 2.03 27.13 -2.81
C ILE A 101 2.81 26.00 -3.49
N THR A 102 3.51 25.19 -2.69
CA THR A 102 4.10 23.93 -3.15
C THR A 102 3.23 22.78 -2.64
N LEU A 103 2.78 21.91 -3.55
CA LEU A 103 2.03 20.71 -3.25
C LEU A 103 2.93 19.48 -3.29
N TYR A 104 2.78 18.60 -2.33
CA TYR A 104 3.63 17.43 -2.12
C TYR A 104 2.85 16.15 -2.40
N ALA A 105 3.41 15.26 -3.20
CA ALA A 105 2.77 13.98 -3.54
C ALA A 105 2.88 12.98 -2.38
N LYS A 106 1.76 12.38 -1.96
CA LYS A 106 1.74 11.30 -0.97
C LYS A 106 1.72 9.93 -1.66
N TRP A 107 2.49 9.01 -1.11
CA TRP A 107 2.74 7.68 -1.67
C TRP A 107 2.56 6.60 -0.62
N THR A 108 1.82 5.55 -0.97
CA THR A 108 1.75 4.28 -0.22
C THR A 108 2.61 3.27 -0.95
N ILE A 109 3.45 2.52 -0.25
CA ILE A 109 4.28 1.47 -0.85
C ILE A 109 3.40 0.27 -1.21
N ASN A 110 3.59 -0.31 -2.38
CA ASN A 110 2.82 -1.47 -2.82
C ASN A 110 3.44 -2.75 -2.25
N GLN A 111 2.61 -3.73 -1.89
CA GLN A 111 3.07 -5.07 -1.53
C GLN A 111 2.99 -6.02 -2.72
N TYR A 112 3.96 -6.92 -2.79
CA TYR A 112 4.06 -7.96 -3.82
C TYR A 112 4.36 -9.32 -3.19
N THR A 113 3.90 -10.39 -3.85
CA THR A 113 3.94 -11.77 -3.33
C THR A 113 4.80 -12.67 -4.20
N ILE A 114 5.76 -13.34 -3.56
CA ILE A 114 6.50 -14.48 -4.10
C ILE A 114 5.82 -15.77 -3.63
N THR A 115 5.29 -16.54 -4.56
CA THR A 115 4.67 -17.85 -4.34
C THR A 115 5.66 -18.96 -4.66
N PHE A 116 5.62 -20.07 -3.91
CA PHE A 116 6.59 -21.17 -4.05
C PHE A 116 5.91 -22.48 -4.45
N ASN A 117 6.25 -22.99 -5.64
CA ASN A 117 5.91 -24.36 -6.06
C ASN A 117 7.10 -25.28 -5.79
N SER A 118 6.98 -26.12 -4.76
CA SER A 118 8.02 -27.06 -4.33
C SER A 118 8.25 -28.23 -5.30
N ASN A 119 7.48 -28.37 -6.38
CA ASN A 119 7.57 -29.48 -7.34
C ASN A 119 7.62 -30.86 -6.65
N GLY A 120 6.74 -31.06 -5.66
CA GLY A 120 6.64 -32.29 -4.87
C GLY A 120 7.67 -32.43 -3.74
N GLY A 121 8.28 -31.33 -3.29
CA GLY A 121 8.93 -31.25 -1.97
C GLY A 121 8.00 -30.66 -0.90
N SER A 122 8.52 -30.44 0.30
CA SER A 122 7.80 -29.82 1.42
C SER A 122 7.19 -28.46 1.06
N MET A 123 6.07 -28.11 1.71
CA MET A 123 5.40 -26.83 1.50
C MET A 123 6.28 -25.66 1.95
N VAL A 124 6.32 -24.59 1.16
CA VAL A 124 7.03 -23.34 1.46
C VAL A 124 6.02 -22.20 1.40
N THR A 125 5.92 -21.43 2.47
CA THR A 125 4.97 -20.31 2.58
C THR A 125 5.35 -19.17 1.65
N SER A 126 4.37 -18.55 0.99
CA SER A 126 4.59 -17.36 0.18
C SER A 126 5.14 -16.19 1.00
N ILE A 127 6.05 -15.42 0.42
CA ILE A 127 6.58 -14.19 1.02
C ILE A 127 5.83 -13.01 0.40
N THR A 128 5.08 -12.26 1.21
CA THR A 128 4.51 -10.96 0.85
C THR A 128 5.26 -9.87 1.60
N GLN A 129 5.79 -8.88 0.90
CA GLN A 129 6.48 -7.73 1.48
C GLN A 129 6.25 -6.47 0.64
N ASP A 130 6.59 -5.31 1.22
CA ASP A 130 6.62 -4.02 0.54
C ASP A 130 7.64 -4.00 -0.60
N TYR A 131 7.38 -3.20 -1.63
CA TYR A 131 8.29 -3.03 -2.77
C TYR A 131 9.71 -2.63 -2.35
N ASN A 132 10.71 -3.25 -2.98
CA ASN A 132 12.13 -2.95 -2.80
C ASN A 132 12.69 -3.18 -1.37
N THR A 133 11.97 -3.87 -0.46
CA THR A 133 12.58 -4.41 0.77
C THR A 133 13.50 -5.57 0.44
N SER A 134 14.53 -5.80 1.27
CA SER A 134 15.42 -6.95 1.14
C SER A 134 14.66 -8.26 1.39
N VAL A 135 14.67 -9.17 0.42
CA VAL A 135 14.04 -10.49 0.54
C VAL A 135 15.12 -11.53 0.79
N SER A 136 15.03 -12.25 1.90
CA SER A 136 15.84 -13.45 2.14
C SER A 136 15.26 -14.66 1.39
N ALA A 137 16.12 -15.59 0.99
CA ALA A 137 15.66 -16.90 0.55
C ALA A 137 14.90 -17.60 1.68
N PRO A 138 13.79 -18.30 1.41
CA PRO A 138 13.15 -19.17 2.42
C PRO A 138 14.07 -20.34 2.75
N SER A 139 13.78 -21.05 3.84
CA SER A 139 14.39 -22.36 4.10
C SER A 139 14.21 -23.28 2.89
N ASN A 140 15.29 -23.94 2.46
CA ASN A 140 15.25 -24.88 1.34
C ASN A 140 14.17 -25.95 1.59
N PRO A 141 13.28 -26.23 0.62
CA PRO A 141 12.34 -27.33 0.75
C PRO A 141 13.10 -28.66 0.84
N THR A 142 12.46 -29.67 1.43
CA THR A 142 12.98 -31.03 1.50
C THR A 142 12.15 -31.98 0.64
N LYS A 143 12.80 -32.98 0.04
CA LYS A 143 12.16 -34.03 -0.75
C LYS A 143 12.98 -35.31 -0.58
N THR A 144 12.41 -36.34 0.04
CA THR A 144 13.15 -37.53 0.49
C THR A 144 13.89 -38.18 -0.68
N GLY A 145 15.21 -38.32 -0.55
CA GLY A 145 16.08 -38.89 -1.58
C GLY A 145 16.36 -37.98 -2.79
N TYR A 146 16.12 -36.67 -2.69
CA TYR A 146 16.52 -35.67 -3.68
C TYR A 146 17.28 -34.50 -3.03
N THR A 147 18.24 -33.95 -3.76
CA THR A 147 18.95 -32.71 -3.43
C THR A 147 18.25 -31.53 -4.10
N PHE A 148 18.05 -30.45 -3.34
CA PHE A 148 17.48 -29.19 -3.85
C PHE A 148 18.54 -28.37 -4.60
N ASN A 149 18.25 -27.96 -5.83
CA ASN A 149 19.18 -27.23 -6.71
C ASN A 149 18.79 -25.75 -6.92
N GLY A 150 17.99 -25.19 -6.01
CA GLY A 150 17.56 -23.79 -6.05
C GLY A 150 16.18 -23.56 -6.64
N TRP A 151 15.76 -22.30 -6.57
CA TRP A 151 14.50 -21.76 -7.10
C TRP A 151 14.70 -21.23 -8.52
N TYR A 152 13.68 -21.38 -9.36
CA TYR A 152 13.67 -20.97 -10.76
C TYR A 152 12.42 -20.13 -11.05
N SER A 153 12.52 -19.12 -11.91
CA SER A 153 11.39 -18.20 -12.22
C SER A 153 10.42 -18.75 -13.26
N ASP A 154 10.72 -19.88 -13.89
CA ASP A 154 9.91 -20.54 -14.90
C ASP A 154 9.61 -22.00 -14.54
N ALA A 155 8.43 -22.49 -14.96
CA ALA A 155 8.03 -23.88 -14.79
C ALA A 155 8.89 -24.89 -15.58
N GLY A 156 9.68 -24.43 -16.57
CA GLY A 156 10.65 -25.23 -17.30
C GLY A 156 11.97 -25.46 -16.56
N LEU A 157 12.17 -24.82 -15.40
CA LEU A 157 13.40 -24.90 -14.60
C LEU A 157 14.66 -24.49 -15.37
N THR A 158 14.53 -23.49 -16.24
CA THR A 158 15.61 -22.98 -17.11
C THR A 158 16.33 -21.76 -16.54
N THR A 159 15.59 -20.86 -15.88
CA THR A 159 16.07 -19.55 -15.39
C THR A 159 16.15 -19.56 -13.85
N PRO A 160 17.36 -19.67 -13.26
CA PRO A 160 17.52 -19.68 -11.80
C PRO A 160 17.21 -18.29 -11.21
N TYR A 161 16.54 -18.26 -10.07
CA TYR A 161 16.12 -17.04 -9.38
C TYR A 161 17.01 -16.75 -8.16
N THR A 162 17.51 -15.53 -8.07
CA THR A 162 18.29 -15.03 -6.92
C THR A 162 17.48 -14.02 -6.12
N PHE A 163 17.50 -14.15 -4.79
CA PHE A 163 16.80 -13.24 -3.90
C PHE A 163 17.66 -11.99 -3.66
N SER A 164 17.05 -10.81 -3.76
CA SER A 164 17.69 -9.51 -3.55
C SER A 164 16.70 -8.54 -2.90
N THR A 165 15.92 -7.81 -3.68
CA THR A 165 14.80 -6.98 -3.20
C THR A 165 13.47 -7.36 -3.84
N MET A 166 12.36 -7.00 -3.18
CA MET A 166 11.02 -7.33 -3.66
C MET A 166 10.71 -6.58 -4.97
N GLN A 167 10.46 -7.32 -6.05
CA GLN A 167 10.19 -6.77 -7.37
C GLN A 167 8.79 -6.15 -7.46
N ALA A 168 8.55 -5.29 -8.47
CA ALA A 168 7.27 -4.60 -8.67
C ALA A 168 6.16 -5.47 -9.30
N GLN A 169 6.18 -6.78 -9.05
CA GLN A 169 5.22 -7.77 -9.58
C GLN A 169 5.16 -9.01 -8.68
N ASN A 170 4.02 -9.70 -8.70
CA ASN A 170 3.88 -11.03 -8.09
C ASN A 170 4.57 -12.07 -8.99
N ILE A 171 5.23 -13.07 -8.38
CA ILE A 171 5.98 -14.11 -9.10
C ILE A 171 5.78 -15.49 -8.45
N THR A 172 5.77 -16.55 -9.26
CA THR A 172 5.82 -17.93 -8.76
C THR A 172 7.18 -18.54 -9.06
N LEU A 173 7.82 -19.11 -8.04
CA LEU A 173 9.12 -19.75 -8.14
C LEU A 173 8.99 -21.27 -8.01
N TYR A 174 9.77 -22.00 -8.81
CA TYR A 174 9.68 -23.45 -8.98
C TYR A 174 10.96 -24.12 -8.47
N ALA A 175 10.83 -25.18 -7.67
CA ALA A 175 11.96 -25.91 -7.10
C ALA A 175 12.57 -26.90 -8.10
N LYS A 176 13.91 -26.94 -8.19
CA LYS A 176 14.66 -27.92 -8.98
C LYS A 176 15.28 -28.99 -8.10
N TRP A 177 15.28 -30.24 -8.59
CA TRP A 177 15.65 -31.43 -7.82
C TRP A 177 16.53 -32.39 -8.63
N THR A 178 17.59 -32.89 -8.00
CA THR A 178 18.42 -34.00 -8.50
C THR A 178 18.21 -35.21 -7.58
N ILE A 179 18.02 -36.41 -8.14
CA ILE A 179 17.88 -37.63 -7.34
C ILE A 179 19.21 -38.01 -6.69
N ASN A 180 19.16 -38.41 -5.41
CA ASN A 180 20.35 -38.81 -4.67
C ASN A 180 20.76 -40.24 -5.04
N GLN A 181 22.07 -40.48 -5.04
CA GLN A 181 22.64 -41.82 -5.00
C GLN A 181 23.13 -42.14 -3.59
N TYR A 182 22.97 -43.40 -3.21
CA TYR A 182 23.37 -43.92 -1.92
C TYR A 182 24.23 -45.17 -2.10
N THR A 183 25.03 -45.52 -1.10
CA THR A 183 25.96 -46.65 -1.13
C THR A 183 25.78 -47.54 0.09
N ILE A 184 25.58 -48.84 -0.14
CA ILE A 184 25.69 -49.87 0.90
C ILE A 184 27.16 -50.30 0.97
N THR A 185 27.80 -50.11 2.12
CA THR A 185 29.13 -50.66 2.44
C THR A 185 29.00 -51.93 3.28
N PHE A 186 29.95 -52.85 3.17
CA PHE A 186 29.88 -54.16 3.83
C PHE A 186 31.08 -54.36 4.76
N ASN A 187 30.85 -54.27 6.07
CA ASN A 187 31.84 -54.62 7.09
C ASN A 187 31.67 -56.08 7.49
N SER A 188 32.53 -56.94 6.94
CA SER A 188 32.60 -58.37 7.24
C SER A 188 32.97 -58.69 8.70
N ASN A 189 33.26 -57.70 9.55
CA ASN A 189 33.64 -57.84 10.96
C ASN A 189 34.77 -58.87 11.17
N GLY A 190 35.77 -58.85 10.28
CA GLY A 190 36.91 -59.76 10.27
C GLY A 190 36.74 -61.02 9.42
N GLY A 191 35.67 -61.13 8.61
CA GLY A 191 35.55 -62.12 7.55
C GLY A 191 36.07 -61.62 6.18
N THR A 192 35.88 -62.41 5.14
CA THR A 192 36.21 -62.03 3.74
C THR A 192 35.52 -60.73 3.30
N ALA A 193 36.23 -59.91 2.52
CA ALA A 193 35.75 -58.59 2.08
C ALA A 193 34.67 -58.69 0.99
N VAL A 194 33.74 -57.73 0.98
CA VAL A 194 32.61 -57.65 0.04
C VAL A 194 32.54 -56.22 -0.50
N SER A 195 32.42 -56.08 -1.82
CA SER A 195 32.43 -54.78 -2.50
C SER A 195 31.17 -53.95 -2.22
N PRO A 196 31.27 -52.61 -2.07
CA PRO A 196 30.11 -51.74 -1.91
C PRO A 196 29.19 -51.74 -3.15
N ILE A 197 27.91 -51.40 -2.93
CA ILE A 197 26.90 -51.24 -3.99
C ILE A 197 26.36 -49.81 -3.95
N THR A 198 26.50 -49.05 -5.04
CA THR A 198 25.93 -47.70 -5.20
C THR A 198 24.74 -47.73 -6.17
N GLN A 199 23.64 -47.09 -5.79
CA GLN A 199 22.39 -47.04 -6.56
C GLN A 199 21.64 -45.71 -6.38
N ASN A 200 20.72 -45.41 -7.29
CA ASN A 200 19.78 -44.30 -7.12
C ASN A 200 18.81 -44.60 -5.95
N TYR A 201 18.29 -43.56 -5.30
CA TYR A 201 17.25 -43.71 -4.29
C TYR A 201 16.03 -44.51 -4.79
N ASN A 202 15.49 -45.38 -3.93
CA ASN A 202 14.28 -46.16 -4.16
C ASN A 202 14.32 -47.15 -5.35
N THR A 203 15.50 -47.55 -5.84
CA THR A 203 15.65 -48.71 -6.74
C THR A 203 15.81 -50.02 -5.98
N SER A 204 15.49 -51.16 -6.59
CA SER A 204 15.71 -52.50 -6.02
C SER A 204 17.20 -52.89 -5.98
N VAL A 205 17.63 -53.56 -4.92
CA VAL A 205 19.04 -54.02 -4.73
C VAL A 205 19.08 -55.53 -4.47
N SER A 206 19.96 -56.24 -5.17
CA SER A 206 20.23 -57.67 -4.95
C SER A 206 21.27 -57.90 -3.84
N ALA A 207 21.09 -58.96 -3.05
CA ALA A 207 22.04 -59.36 -2.00
C ALA A 207 23.41 -59.77 -2.57
N PRO A 208 24.54 -59.43 -1.91
CA PRO A 208 25.86 -59.96 -2.25
C PRO A 208 26.06 -61.39 -1.73
N SER A 209 27.18 -62.02 -2.09
CA SER A 209 27.62 -63.29 -1.52
C SER A 209 27.97 -63.17 -0.03
N ASN A 210 27.76 -64.27 0.71
CA ASN A 210 28.03 -64.31 2.16
C ASN A 210 29.55 -64.32 2.46
N PRO A 211 30.02 -63.55 3.46
CA PRO A 211 31.41 -63.56 3.90
C PRO A 211 31.70 -64.74 4.85
N THR A 212 32.98 -65.09 5.01
CA THR A 212 33.43 -66.19 5.89
C THR A 212 34.50 -65.71 6.88
N LYS A 213 34.45 -66.21 8.13
CA LYS A 213 35.40 -65.88 9.22
C LYS A 213 35.72 -67.13 10.05
N THR A 214 37.01 -67.46 10.16
CA THR A 214 37.47 -68.66 10.87
C THR A 214 37.17 -68.59 12.37
N GLY A 215 36.55 -69.64 12.92
CA GLY A 215 36.24 -69.75 14.35
C GLY A 215 34.89 -69.16 14.79
N TYR A 216 34.08 -68.62 13.86
CA TYR A 216 32.79 -68.01 14.15
C TYR A 216 31.74 -68.46 13.11
N THR A 217 30.45 -68.45 13.49
CA THR A 217 29.34 -68.68 12.55
C THR A 217 28.82 -67.34 12.01
N PHE A 218 28.59 -67.23 10.70
CA PHE A 218 27.95 -66.05 10.10
C PHE A 218 26.44 -66.12 10.36
N ASN A 219 25.91 -65.21 11.18
CA ASN A 219 24.48 -65.17 11.49
C ASN A 219 23.68 -64.21 10.59
N GLY A 220 24.31 -63.59 9.59
CA GLY A 220 23.67 -62.68 8.64
C GLY A 220 24.29 -61.27 8.59
N TRP A 221 23.74 -60.44 7.71
CA TRP A 221 24.04 -59.01 7.61
C TRP A 221 23.07 -58.21 8.49
N TYR A 222 23.60 -57.33 9.33
CA TYR A 222 22.84 -56.53 10.29
C TYR A 222 23.03 -55.04 10.00
N SER A 223 21.99 -54.24 10.20
CA SER A 223 22.03 -52.79 9.93
C SER A 223 22.76 -51.98 11.01
N ASP A 224 23.03 -52.58 12.16
CA ASP A 224 23.74 -51.99 13.29
C ASP A 224 25.03 -52.74 13.62
N SER A 225 26.05 -52.01 14.07
CA SER A 225 27.32 -52.57 14.56
C SER A 225 27.17 -53.36 15.87
N GLY A 226 26.06 -53.17 16.59
CA GLY A 226 25.64 -54.01 17.72
C GLY A 226 25.07 -55.38 17.33
N LEU A 227 24.86 -55.61 16.02
CA LEU A 227 24.42 -56.88 15.44
C LEU A 227 23.06 -57.34 15.98
N THR A 228 22.11 -56.41 16.15
CA THR A 228 20.78 -56.65 16.72
C THR A 228 19.68 -56.80 15.65
N THR A 229 19.69 -55.94 14.63
CA THR A 229 18.66 -55.86 13.58
C THR A 229 19.13 -56.50 12.27
N LEU A 230 18.56 -57.65 11.92
CA LEU A 230 18.89 -58.39 10.68
C LEU A 230 18.34 -57.62 9.45
N TYR A 231 19.20 -57.38 8.45
CA TYR A 231 18.86 -56.63 7.25
C TYR A 231 18.36 -57.52 6.11
N SER A 232 17.43 -57.01 5.30
CA SER A 232 16.86 -57.70 4.14
C SER A 232 16.89 -56.83 2.88
N PHE A 233 17.38 -57.38 1.78
CA PHE A 233 17.58 -56.67 0.51
C PHE A 233 16.25 -56.58 -0.26
N SER A 234 15.72 -55.37 -0.38
CA SER A 234 14.46 -55.08 -1.09
C SER A 234 14.55 -53.79 -1.90
N THR A 235 14.61 -52.63 -1.24
CA THR A 235 14.74 -51.30 -1.86
C THR A 235 15.87 -50.49 -1.24
N MET A 236 16.50 -49.61 -2.03
CA MET A 236 17.58 -48.73 -1.58
C MET A 236 17.07 -47.62 -0.66
N LEU A 237 17.58 -47.58 0.58
CA LEU A 237 17.21 -46.60 1.60
C LEU A 237 17.77 -45.19 1.31
N ALA A 238 17.33 -44.20 2.10
CA ALA A 238 17.61 -42.78 1.90
C ALA A 238 18.96 -42.30 2.50
N GLU A 239 19.91 -43.20 2.73
CA GLU A 239 21.19 -42.90 3.37
C GLU A 239 22.31 -43.87 2.94
N ASN A 240 23.55 -43.49 3.20
CA ASN A 240 24.70 -44.40 3.13
C ASN A 240 24.80 -45.15 4.45
N PHE A 241 24.75 -46.48 4.43
CA PHE A 241 24.86 -47.31 5.63
C PHE A 241 25.83 -48.47 5.42
N THR A 242 26.48 -48.88 6.51
CA THR A 242 27.31 -50.08 6.54
C THR A 242 26.49 -51.23 7.08
N LEU A 243 26.46 -52.36 6.37
CA LEU A 243 25.97 -53.62 6.89
C LEU A 243 27.10 -54.38 7.56
N TYR A 244 26.82 -54.89 8.76
CA TYR A 244 27.78 -55.53 9.65
C TYR A 244 27.51 -57.04 9.73
N ALA A 245 28.53 -57.86 9.53
CA ALA A 245 28.41 -59.31 9.63
C ALA A 245 28.32 -59.75 11.10
N LYS A 246 27.32 -60.57 11.46
CA LYS A 246 27.19 -61.10 12.82
C LYS A 246 28.00 -62.38 13.05
N TRP A 247 28.72 -62.39 14.17
CA TRP A 247 29.59 -63.44 14.69
C TRP A 247 29.44 -63.48 16.23
N THR A 248 29.65 -64.62 16.92
CA THR A 248 29.28 -64.78 18.36
C THR A 248 30.47 -64.99 19.33
N ILE A 249 30.47 -64.27 20.50
CA ILE A 249 31.44 -64.29 21.64
C ILE A 249 30.83 -63.64 22.95
N ASN A 250 31.44 -63.72 24.16
CA ASN A 250 30.81 -63.37 25.47
C ASN A 250 31.77 -62.79 26.58
N GLN A 251 31.37 -61.82 27.45
CA GLN A 251 32.07 -61.29 28.68
C GLN A 251 31.11 -60.59 29.72
N TYR A 252 31.58 -60.11 30.91
CA TYR A 252 30.78 -59.64 32.10
C TYR A 252 31.36 -58.41 32.90
N THR A 253 30.61 -57.74 33.81
CA THR A 253 31.01 -56.53 34.65
C THR A 253 30.23 -56.33 36.01
N ILE A 254 30.52 -55.29 36.86
CA ILE A 254 29.99 -55.08 38.27
C ILE A 254 29.74 -53.57 38.72
N ALA A 255 29.75 -53.14 40.03
CA ALA A 255 29.31 -51.79 40.54
C ALA A 255 29.93 -51.25 41.89
N PHE A 256 29.58 -50.01 42.34
CA PHE A 256 30.18 -49.16 43.45
C PHE A 256 29.19 -48.63 44.55
N ASN A 257 29.65 -48.20 45.78
CA ASN A 257 28.84 -47.63 46.91
C ASN A 257 29.68 -47.01 48.10
N SER A 258 29.08 -46.26 49.07
CA SER A 258 29.73 -45.60 50.26
C SER A 258 29.02 -45.68 51.65
N ASN A 259 27.97 -46.48 51.83
CA ASN A 259 27.36 -46.94 53.10
C ASN A 259 26.74 -46.01 54.18
N ASP A 260 27.01 -44.69 54.28
CA ASP A 260 26.27 -43.82 55.25
C ASP A 260 25.49 -42.65 54.61
N GLY A 261 25.70 -42.40 53.33
CA GLY A 261 24.80 -41.59 52.49
C GLY A 261 24.85 -40.08 52.67
N SER A 262 25.84 -39.52 53.39
CA SER A 262 25.99 -38.05 53.51
C SER A 262 27.45 -37.60 53.56
N LEU A 263 27.72 -36.36 53.11
CA LEU A 263 29.07 -35.82 53.02
C LEU A 263 29.55 -35.28 54.38
N VAL A 264 30.49 -35.99 55.00
CA VAL A 264 31.08 -35.62 56.30
C VAL A 264 32.14 -34.52 56.17
N THR A 265 32.07 -33.50 57.01
CA THR A 265 33.09 -32.45 57.14
C THR A 265 33.47 -32.21 58.59
N SER A 266 34.78 -32.23 58.89
CA SER A 266 35.41 -32.17 60.22
C SER A 266 35.24 -33.44 61.08
N ILE A 267 36.29 -33.75 61.84
CA ILE A 267 36.70 -35.13 62.17
C ILE A 267 37.48 -35.09 63.51
N THR A 268 37.08 -35.89 64.52
CA THR A 268 37.72 -35.98 65.87
C THR A 268 38.04 -37.41 66.31
N GLN A 269 38.10 -38.31 65.34
CA GLN A 269 38.83 -39.58 65.30
C GLN A 269 39.67 -39.47 64.00
N GLU A 270 40.78 -40.17 63.73
CA GLU A 270 41.58 -39.89 62.50
C GLU A 270 40.91 -40.42 61.18
N PHE A 271 41.67 -40.67 60.11
CA PHE A 271 41.19 -41.41 58.92
C PHE A 271 42.18 -42.53 58.50
N ALA A 272 41.68 -43.73 58.17
CA ALA A 272 42.46 -44.98 58.13
C ALA A 272 42.69 -45.54 56.71
N GLY A 273 41.88 -45.12 55.74
CA GLY A 273 41.90 -45.63 54.37
C GLY A 273 40.52 -46.06 53.87
N TRP A 274 40.42 -46.24 52.56
CA TRP A 274 39.30 -46.93 51.91
C TRP A 274 39.56 -48.43 51.87
N TYR A 275 38.51 -49.26 51.92
CA TYR A 275 38.62 -50.72 52.00
C TYR A 275 37.64 -51.42 51.05
N SER A 276 38.07 -52.36 50.21
CA SER A 276 37.26 -52.98 49.14
C SER A 276 36.16 -53.97 49.58
N ASP A 277 35.77 -53.91 50.84
CA ASP A 277 34.83 -54.80 51.50
C ASP A 277 34.08 -54.04 52.60
N ALA A 278 32.78 -54.32 52.77
CA ALA A 278 31.93 -53.64 53.76
C ALA A 278 32.34 -53.92 55.22
N GLU A 279 33.11 -54.99 55.46
CA GLU A 279 33.67 -55.37 56.76
C GLU A 279 34.96 -54.61 57.13
N LEU A 280 35.49 -53.80 56.21
CA LEU A 280 36.59 -52.87 56.42
C LEU A 280 37.91 -53.59 56.75
N THR A 281 38.34 -54.50 55.87
CA THR A 281 39.49 -55.39 56.10
C THR A 281 40.61 -55.31 55.05
N THR A 282 40.28 -55.16 53.76
CA THR A 282 41.24 -55.08 52.65
C THR A 282 41.34 -53.65 52.13
N SER A 283 42.38 -52.89 52.51
CA SER A 283 42.51 -51.49 52.07
C SER A 283 42.77 -51.35 50.57
N TYR A 284 42.22 -50.30 49.95
CA TYR A 284 42.18 -50.08 48.51
C TYR A 284 42.65 -48.67 48.12
N THR A 285 43.53 -48.59 47.12
CA THR A 285 44.11 -47.35 46.62
C THR A 285 43.97 -47.25 45.11
N PHE A 286 43.33 -46.18 44.63
CA PHE A 286 43.10 -45.95 43.20
C PHE A 286 44.39 -45.61 42.48
N THR A 287 44.76 -46.40 41.46
CA THR A 287 45.95 -46.17 40.63
C THR A 287 45.68 -46.28 39.12
N THR A 288 44.76 -47.16 38.68
CA THR A 288 44.18 -47.20 37.32
C THR A 288 42.74 -47.75 37.36
N MET A 289 41.97 -47.60 36.27
CA MET A 289 40.62 -48.16 36.14
C MET A 289 40.66 -49.68 35.82
N PRO A 290 39.88 -50.54 36.52
CA PRO A 290 39.96 -51.98 36.37
C PRO A 290 39.12 -52.53 35.19
N ALA A 291 39.55 -53.66 34.62
CA ALA A 291 38.90 -54.34 33.49
C ALA A 291 37.62 -55.14 33.87
N GLN A 292 37.24 -55.12 35.16
CA GLN A 292 35.92 -55.48 35.68
C GLN A 292 35.72 -54.73 37.02
N ASN A 293 34.50 -54.28 37.32
CA ASN A 293 34.20 -53.13 38.20
C ASN A 293 34.11 -53.52 39.72
N ILE A 294 34.13 -52.59 40.73
CA ILE A 294 34.32 -52.90 42.19
C ILE A 294 33.81 -51.82 43.24
N THR A 295 33.90 -51.98 44.60
CA THR A 295 33.15 -51.21 45.71
C THR A 295 33.92 -51.01 47.10
N LEU A 296 33.87 -49.89 47.93
CA LEU A 296 34.83 -49.57 49.11
C LEU A 296 34.43 -48.68 50.43
N TYR A 297 35.06 -48.75 51.70
CA TYR A 297 34.69 -48.12 53.11
C TYR A 297 35.81 -47.86 54.32
N ALA A 298 35.66 -47.57 55.71
CA ALA A 298 36.74 -47.22 56.85
C ALA A 298 36.57 -47.30 58.53
N LYS A 299 37.59 -47.17 59.53
CA LYS A 299 37.67 -47.53 61.11
C LYS A 299 38.62 -46.76 62.24
N TRP A 300 38.52 -46.79 63.67
CA TRP A 300 39.21 -45.88 64.81
C TRP A 300 39.79 -46.22 66.33
N THR A 301 40.48 -45.27 67.14
CA THR A 301 41.24 -45.32 68.53
C THR A 301 41.51 -44.03 69.53
N ILE A 302 42.33 -43.98 70.69
CA ILE A 302 42.45 -42.89 71.84
C ILE A 302 43.77 -42.67 72.84
N ASN A 303 43.89 -41.77 73.93
CA ASN A 303 45.14 -41.31 74.80
C ASN A 303 45.12 -40.89 76.41
N GLN A 304 46.11 -40.20 77.17
CA GLN A 304 46.28 -39.98 78.74
C GLN A 304 47.10 -38.77 79.54
N TYR A 305 46.67 -38.02 80.68
CA TYR A 305 47.30 -36.72 81.35
C TYR A 305 46.97 -36.11 82.88
N THR A 306 47.46 -34.90 83.42
CA THR A 306 47.56 -34.27 84.89
C THR A 306 46.82 -32.89 85.35
N ILE A 307 46.69 -32.43 86.67
CA ILE A 307 46.04 -31.13 87.19
C ILE A 307 46.75 -30.33 88.36
N THR A 308 46.69 -28.96 88.42
CA THR A 308 47.21 -28.02 89.51
C THR A 308 46.27 -26.81 89.88
N PHE A 309 46.55 -25.97 90.92
CA PHE A 309 45.67 -24.91 91.50
C PHE A 309 46.34 -23.55 91.87
N ASN A 310 45.56 -22.45 91.89
CA ASN A 310 45.92 -21.08 92.34
C ASN A 310 44.73 -20.33 93.00
N SER A 311 44.88 -19.87 94.25
CA SER A 311 43.81 -19.32 95.09
C SER A 311 43.45 -17.83 94.90
N ASN A 312 44.12 -17.09 94.00
CA ASN A 312 43.82 -15.68 93.69
C ASN A 312 43.59 -14.79 94.94
N GLY A 313 44.51 -14.86 95.91
CA GLY A 313 44.47 -14.06 97.13
C GLY A 313 43.62 -14.64 98.28
N GLY A 314 43.05 -15.84 98.11
CA GLY A 314 42.57 -16.67 99.22
C GLY A 314 43.63 -17.67 99.71
N SER A 315 43.24 -18.55 100.65
CA SER A 315 44.09 -19.62 101.21
C SER A 315 44.53 -20.69 100.19
N LEU A 316 45.66 -21.37 100.48
CA LEU A 316 46.42 -22.24 99.57
C LEU A 316 45.81 -23.65 99.35
N VAL A 317 46.03 -24.26 98.16
CA VAL A 317 45.48 -25.58 97.72
C VAL A 317 46.49 -26.36 96.85
N THR A 318 46.39 -27.71 96.78
CA THR A 318 47.38 -28.65 96.19
C THR A 318 46.88 -29.46 94.96
N SER A 319 47.81 -30.09 94.20
CA SER A 319 47.62 -30.72 92.86
C SER A 319 47.28 -32.23 92.83
N ILE A 320 46.90 -32.76 91.63
CA ILE A 320 46.36 -34.13 91.41
C ILE A 320 46.83 -34.73 90.04
N THR A 321 47.08 -36.05 89.95
CA THR A 321 47.52 -36.78 88.71
C THR A 321 46.82 -38.14 88.56
N GLN A 322 46.32 -38.52 87.37
CA GLN A 322 45.66 -39.81 87.07
C GLN A 322 45.72 -40.19 85.55
N ASN A 323 45.17 -41.34 85.15
CA ASN A 323 44.99 -41.74 83.73
C ASN A 323 43.82 -40.97 83.08
N TYR A 324 43.87 -40.65 81.77
CA TYR A 324 42.73 -39.99 81.09
C TYR A 324 41.43 -40.77 81.25
N ASN A 325 40.35 -40.02 81.44
CA ASN A 325 39.01 -40.51 81.65
C ASN A 325 38.81 -41.40 82.91
N THR A 326 39.77 -41.43 83.84
CA THR A 326 39.54 -41.93 85.22
C THR A 326 39.10 -40.80 86.15
N SER A 327 38.28 -41.10 87.15
CA SER A 327 37.57 -40.08 87.95
C SER A 327 38.47 -39.28 88.89
N VAL A 328 38.20 -37.98 89.03
CA VAL A 328 38.88 -37.07 89.98
C VAL A 328 37.88 -36.17 90.69
N SER A 329 38.13 -35.91 91.99
CA SER A 329 37.30 -35.10 92.88
C SER A 329 37.91 -33.72 93.18
N ALA A 330 37.07 -32.79 93.64
CA ALA A 330 37.45 -31.42 94.01
C ALA A 330 38.16 -31.34 95.38
N PRO A 331 39.06 -30.35 95.60
CA PRO A 331 39.58 -30.00 96.92
C PRO A 331 38.62 -29.06 97.68
N SER A 332 38.98 -28.72 98.91
CA SER A 332 38.25 -27.76 99.76
C SER A 332 38.34 -26.30 99.27
N ASN A 333 37.37 -25.49 99.70
CA ASN A 333 37.24 -24.09 99.32
C ASN A 333 38.10 -23.15 100.19
N PRO A 334 38.74 -22.10 99.63
CA PRO A 334 39.43 -21.06 100.37
C PRO A 334 38.48 -19.99 100.97
N THR A 335 39.00 -19.02 101.72
CA THR A 335 38.23 -17.90 102.33
C THR A 335 38.87 -16.51 102.15
N LYS A 336 38.07 -15.43 102.27
CA LYS A 336 38.49 -14.01 102.17
C LYS A 336 37.49 -13.06 102.88
N THR A 337 37.94 -12.19 103.79
CA THR A 337 37.07 -11.28 104.58
C THR A 337 36.36 -10.24 103.71
N GLY A 338 35.04 -10.08 103.88
CA GLY A 338 34.21 -9.15 103.09
C GLY A 338 33.76 -9.70 101.73
N TYR A 339 34.16 -10.92 101.39
CA TYR A 339 33.87 -11.57 100.11
C TYR A 339 33.34 -13.01 100.30
N THR A 340 32.64 -13.51 99.28
CA THR A 340 32.14 -14.88 99.17
C THR A 340 32.90 -15.63 98.07
N PHE A 341 33.19 -16.93 98.25
CA PHE A 341 33.89 -17.78 97.27
C PHE A 341 32.93 -18.33 96.20
N ASN A 342 33.35 -18.35 94.93
CA ASN A 342 32.51 -18.71 93.79
C ASN A 342 33.06 -19.89 92.94
N GLY A 343 34.02 -20.67 93.45
CA GLY A 343 34.49 -21.89 92.78
C GLY A 343 35.81 -21.74 92.00
N TRP A 344 36.18 -22.84 91.33
CA TRP A 344 37.41 -22.99 90.55
C TRP A 344 37.14 -22.86 89.05
N TYR A 345 38.11 -22.32 88.31
CA TYR A 345 38.04 -21.98 86.89
C TYR A 345 39.30 -22.46 86.16
N SER A 346 39.20 -22.94 84.92
CA SER A 346 40.34 -23.51 84.17
C SER A 346 41.22 -22.49 83.44
N ASP A 347 40.89 -21.20 83.56
CA ASP A 347 41.62 -20.09 82.97
C ASP A 347 41.92 -19.01 84.02
N ALA A 348 43.06 -18.32 83.85
CA ALA A 348 43.43 -17.20 84.72
C ALA A 348 42.47 -16.00 84.63
N GLY A 349 41.64 -15.94 83.58
CA GLY A 349 40.59 -14.93 83.39
C GLY A 349 39.29 -15.20 84.17
N LEU A 350 39.18 -16.35 84.85
CA LEU A 350 38.00 -16.75 85.63
C LEU A 350 36.69 -16.79 84.80
N THR A 351 36.80 -17.21 83.53
CA THR A 351 35.69 -17.28 82.57
C THR A 351 35.05 -18.66 82.51
N THR A 352 35.86 -19.73 82.52
CA THR A 352 35.43 -21.13 82.34
C THR A 352 35.47 -21.87 83.67
N SER A 353 34.33 -22.06 84.32
CA SER A 353 34.24 -22.78 85.60
C SER A 353 34.62 -24.26 85.43
N TYR A 354 35.54 -24.76 86.24
CA TYR A 354 36.02 -26.14 86.15
C TYR A 354 35.30 -27.06 87.14
N THR A 355 34.70 -28.12 86.60
CA THR A 355 34.03 -29.19 87.37
C THR A 355 34.84 -30.46 87.33
N PHE A 356 35.18 -31.00 88.50
CA PHE A 356 35.95 -32.24 88.64
C PHE A 356 35.07 -33.45 88.32
N THR A 357 35.41 -34.17 87.26
CA THR A 357 34.66 -35.34 86.77
C THR A 357 35.62 -36.50 86.48
N THR A 358 36.29 -36.45 85.33
CA THR A 358 37.38 -37.37 84.96
C THR A 358 38.62 -36.61 84.54
N MET A 359 39.75 -37.31 84.47
CA MET A 359 41.05 -36.70 84.19
C MET A 359 41.12 -36.21 82.74
N PRO A 360 41.46 -34.93 82.50
CA PRO A 360 41.40 -34.31 81.18
C PRO A 360 42.46 -34.82 80.21
N ALA A 361 42.27 -34.51 78.92
CA ALA A 361 43.16 -34.88 77.82
C ALA A 361 44.47 -34.06 77.72
N GLN A 362 44.90 -33.39 78.80
CA GLN A 362 46.17 -32.64 78.91
C GLN A 362 46.47 -32.24 80.36
N ASN A 363 47.68 -31.72 80.62
CA ASN A 363 48.03 -31.15 81.93
C ASN A 363 47.42 -29.74 82.10
N ILE A 364 46.76 -29.42 83.22
CA ILE A 364 46.08 -28.11 83.44
C ILE A 364 46.33 -27.47 84.81
N THR A 365 45.98 -26.18 84.95
CA THR A 365 46.00 -25.40 86.22
C THR A 365 44.69 -24.62 86.40
N LEU A 366 44.21 -24.50 87.65
CA LEU A 366 42.89 -23.96 88.00
C LEU A 366 42.97 -22.75 88.94
N TYR A 367 42.00 -21.83 88.88
CA TYR A 367 42.01 -20.50 89.51
C TYR A 367 40.73 -20.19 90.30
N ALA A 368 40.83 -19.47 91.42
CA ALA A 368 39.72 -19.14 92.34
C ALA A 368 38.98 -17.82 92.02
N LYS A 369 37.66 -17.76 92.31
CA LYS A 369 36.80 -16.58 92.08
C LYS A 369 36.08 -16.08 93.35
N TRP A 370 35.82 -14.76 93.41
CA TRP A 370 35.29 -14.03 94.58
C TRP A 370 34.21 -12.99 94.21
N THR A 371 33.27 -12.73 95.13
CA THR A 371 32.23 -11.67 95.04
C THR A 371 32.19 -10.87 96.35
N ILE A 372 31.92 -9.56 96.33
CA ILE A 372 31.89 -8.67 97.52
C ILE A 372 30.49 -8.61 98.19
N ASN A 373 30.42 -8.20 99.46
CA ASN A 373 29.19 -8.09 100.26
C ASN A 373 28.69 -6.63 100.45
N GLN A 374 27.40 -6.43 100.76
CA GLN A 374 26.73 -5.12 100.92
C GLN A 374 26.10 -4.87 102.31
N TYR A 375 25.98 -3.59 102.69
CA TYR A 375 25.42 -3.10 103.97
C TYR A 375 24.53 -1.84 103.76
N THR A 376 23.74 -1.40 104.77
CA THR A 376 22.67 -0.39 104.61
C THR A 376 22.55 0.68 105.73
N ILE A 377 22.47 1.97 105.36
CA ILE A 377 22.15 3.12 106.24
C ILE A 377 20.72 3.60 106.02
N THR A 378 19.96 3.89 107.08
CA THR A 378 18.54 4.36 107.04
C THR A 378 18.37 5.78 107.61
N PHE A 379 17.32 6.50 107.22
CA PHE A 379 17.11 7.93 107.58
C PHE A 379 15.70 8.22 108.12
N ASN A 380 15.62 9.00 109.20
CA ASN A 380 14.39 9.54 109.78
C ASN A 380 14.39 11.08 109.73
N SER A 381 13.51 11.64 108.90
CA SER A 381 13.44 13.08 108.61
C SER A 381 12.78 13.94 109.70
N ASN A 382 12.29 13.36 110.80
CA ASN A 382 11.63 14.08 111.91
C ASN A 382 10.59 15.13 111.42
N GLY A 383 9.71 14.70 110.51
CA GLY A 383 8.65 15.53 109.94
C GLY A 383 9.06 16.39 108.73
N GLY A 384 10.26 16.19 108.18
CA GLY A 384 10.61 16.65 106.83
C GLY A 384 10.32 15.60 105.75
N SER A 385 10.68 15.91 104.50
CA SER A 385 10.58 15.00 103.35
C SER A 385 11.26 13.65 103.60
N LEU A 386 10.70 12.56 103.06
CA LEU A 386 11.29 11.22 103.10
C LEU A 386 12.69 11.20 102.47
N VAL A 387 13.60 10.42 103.05
CA VAL A 387 14.95 10.19 102.54
C VAL A 387 15.20 8.68 102.51
N THR A 388 15.64 8.18 101.35
CA THR A 388 15.83 6.74 101.10
C THR A 388 17.07 6.21 101.77
N SER A 389 17.02 4.96 102.25
CA SER A 389 18.19 4.23 102.74
C SER A 389 19.25 4.05 101.63
N ILE A 390 20.52 4.09 102.02
CA ILE A 390 21.68 3.84 101.14
C ILE A 390 22.16 2.41 101.39
N THR A 391 22.20 1.57 100.35
CA THR A 391 22.76 0.22 100.38
C THR A 391 23.90 0.12 99.39
N GLN A 392 25.11 -0.24 99.83
CA GLN A 392 26.33 -0.25 99.01
C GLN A 392 27.31 -1.37 99.42
N ASP A 393 28.26 -1.67 98.52
CA ASP A 393 29.36 -2.61 98.77
C ASP A 393 30.25 -2.13 99.93
N TYR A 394 30.75 -3.07 100.73
CA TYR A 394 31.65 -2.82 101.85
C TYR A 394 32.89 -2.00 101.44
N ASP A 395 33.28 -1.04 102.30
CA ASP A 395 34.44 -0.15 102.14
C ASP A 395 34.40 0.79 100.92
N THR A 396 33.23 0.93 100.27
CA THR A 396 33.01 1.98 99.26
C THR A 396 32.67 3.34 99.89
N SER A 397 32.98 4.45 99.22
CA SER A 397 32.75 5.79 99.75
C SER A 397 31.26 6.17 99.76
N VAL A 398 30.75 6.54 100.94
CA VAL A 398 29.36 6.97 101.15
C VAL A 398 29.31 8.49 101.20
N SER A 399 28.47 9.11 100.37
CA SER A 399 28.14 10.53 100.45
C SER A 399 26.91 10.79 101.32
N ALA A 400 26.81 11.99 101.88
CA ALA A 400 25.59 12.44 102.54
C ALA A 400 24.43 12.49 101.52
N PRO A 401 23.21 12.05 101.88
CA PRO A 401 22.04 12.26 101.03
C PRO A 401 21.70 13.76 100.95
N SER A 402 20.90 14.14 99.95
CA SER A 402 20.34 15.49 99.88
C SER A 402 19.61 15.85 101.18
N ASN A 403 19.83 17.08 101.66
CA ASN A 403 19.16 17.59 102.85
C ASN A 403 17.63 17.47 102.67
N PRO A 404 16.89 16.94 103.66
CA PRO A 404 15.44 16.91 103.59
C PRO A 404 14.89 18.34 103.63
N THR A 405 13.62 18.51 103.24
CA THR A 405 12.91 19.80 103.27
C THR A 405 11.70 19.76 104.18
N ARG A 406 11.33 20.91 104.77
CA ARG A 406 10.15 21.09 105.62
C ARG A 406 9.67 22.54 105.50
N THR A 407 8.49 22.75 104.92
CA THR A 407 7.99 24.09 104.53
C THR A 407 7.94 25.05 105.73
N GLY A 408 8.60 26.21 105.61
CA GLY A 408 8.70 27.22 106.66
C GLY A 408 9.76 26.95 107.73
N TYR A 409 10.60 25.92 107.55
CA TYR A 409 11.70 25.57 108.45
C TYR A 409 13.02 25.43 107.69
N THR A 410 14.13 25.66 108.39
CA THR A 410 15.51 25.47 107.94
C THR A 410 16.08 24.18 108.55
N PHE A 411 16.77 23.35 107.75
CA PHE A 411 17.40 22.10 108.18
C PHE A 411 18.76 22.34 108.84
N ASN A 412 19.06 21.62 109.93
CA ASN A 412 20.28 21.81 110.73
C ASN A 412 21.24 20.61 110.78
N GLY A 413 20.98 19.52 110.03
CA GLY A 413 21.90 18.39 109.91
C GLY A 413 21.34 17.02 110.32
N TRP A 414 22.14 15.98 110.05
CA TRP A 414 21.86 14.59 110.41
C TRP A 414 22.59 14.19 111.69
N TYR A 415 21.91 13.46 112.56
CA TYR A 415 22.37 13.06 113.88
C TYR A 415 22.29 11.54 114.04
N SER A 416 23.23 10.92 114.76
CA SER A 416 23.24 9.47 114.99
C SER A 416 22.31 9.01 116.11
N ASP A 417 21.82 9.95 116.93
CA ASP A 417 20.89 9.71 118.03
C ASP A 417 19.52 10.38 117.81
N ALA A 418 18.46 9.75 118.30
CA ALA A 418 17.11 10.30 118.27
C ALA A 418 16.94 11.56 119.17
N GLY A 419 17.89 11.83 120.07
CA GLY A 419 17.94 13.04 120.89
C GLY A 419 18.50 14.28 120.17
N LEU A 420 19.01 14.12 118.94
CA LEU A 420 19.60 15.19 118.12
C LEU A 420 20.78 15.91 118.81
N THR A 421 21.65 15.11 119.45
CA THR A 421 22.82 15.57 120.21
C THR A 421 24.14 15.37 119.46
N THR A 422 24.35 14.22 118.81
CA THR A 422 25.58 13.81 118.13
C THR A 422 25.43 13.91 116.61
N LEU A 423 26.06 14.91 116.00
CA LEU A 423 26.03 15.12 114.54
C LEU A 423 26.82 14.00 113.82
N TYR A 424 26.29 13.48 112.72
CA TYR A 424 26.90 12.41 111.93
C TYR A 424 27.59 12.94 110.66
N SER A 425 28.73 12.33 110.32
CA SER A 425 29.55 12.64 109.13
C SER A 425 29.82 11.37 108.33
N PHE A 426 29.71 11.45 107.00
CA PHE A 426 29.80 10.31 106.08
C PHE A 426 31.24 10.11 105.56
N SER A 427 31.65 8.86 105.36
CA SER A 427 32.99 8.50 104.87
C SER A 427 32.98 7.26 103.96
N THR A 428 33.09 6.04 104.51
CA THR A 428 32.97 4.76 103.78
C THR A 428 31.90 3.86 104.41
N MET A 429 31.45 2.87 103.65
CA MET A 429 30.35 1.97 104.04
C MET A 429 30.85 0.95 105.08
N PRO A 430 30.36 1.01 106.34
CA PRO A 430 30.81 0.11 107.40
C PRO A 430 30.26 -1.31 107.20
N ALA A 431 30.81 -2.27 107.95
CA ALA A 431 30.43 -3.68 107.91
C ALA A 431 29.10 -4.01 108.66
N GLU A 432 28.19 -3.04 108.79
CA GLU A 432 26.91 -3.20 109.51
C GLU A 432 25.84 -2.18 109.06
N ASN A 433 24.61 -2.32 109.60
CA ASN A 433 23.44 -1.51 109.22
C ASN A 433 22.96 -0.62 110.40
N PHE A 434 22.63 0.65 110.16
CA PHE A 434 22.18 1.61 111.21
C PHE A 434 21.26 2.74 110.69
N THR A 435 20.87 3.70 111.54
CA THR A 435 19.87 4.76 111.25
C THR A 435 20.30 6.16 111.75
N LEU A 436 19.87 7.23 111.04
CA LEU A 436 20.17 8.65 111.32
C LEU A 436 18.90 9.54 111.40
N TYR A 437 18.97 10.70 112.09
CA TYR A 437 17.84 11.57 112.46
C TYR A 437 18.04 13.06 112.11
N ALA A 438 16.96 13.82 111.83
CA ALA A 438 17.01 15.22 111.33
C ALA A 438 16.63 16.31 112.36
N LYS A 439 17.13 17.55 112.17
CA LYS A 439 16.91 18.73 113.06
C LYS A 439 16.47 19.99 112.30
N TRP A 440 15.67 20.86 112.94
CA TRP A 440 14.92 21.96 112.30
C TRP A 440 14.79 23.26 113.14
N THR A 441 14.72 24.42 112.47
CA THR A 441 14.42 25.77 113.04
C THR A 441 13.35 26.49 112.19
N ILE A 442 12.46 27.32 112.76
CA ILE A 442 11.35 28.01 112.03
C ILE A 442 11.76 29.37 111.44
N ASN A 443 11.08 29.82 110.37
CA ASN A 443 11.38 31.04 109.61
C ASN A 443 10.33 32.18 109.78
N GLN A 444 10.74 33.44 109.51
CA GLN A 444 9.88 34.64 109.44
C GLN A 444 9.72 35.19 108.01
N TYR A 445 8.61 35.87 107.74
CA TYR A 445 8.25 36.40 106.41
C TYR A 445 7.51 37.76 106.48
N THR A 446 7.42 38.47 105.35
CA THR A 446 6.88 39.85 105.23
C THR A 446 5.84 40.01 104.11
N ILE A 447 4.72 40.71 104.40
CA ILE A 447 3.73 41.21 103.43
C ILE A 447 3.95 42.71 103.19
N THR A 448 4.16 43.11 101.94
CA THR A 448 4.29 44.51 101.50
C THR A 448 3.07 44.94 100.68
N PHE A 449 2.74 46.24 100.64
CA PHE A 449 1.55 46.75 99.95
C PHE A 449 1.90 47.79 98.88
N ASN A 450 1.34 47.62 97.67
CA ASN A 450 1.39 48.58 96.58
C ASN A 450 -0.02 49.08 96.26
N SER A 451 -0.28 50.37 96.53
CA SER A 451 -1.58 51.00 96.37
C SER A 451 -1.99 51.29 94.91
N ASN A 452 -1.14 51.01 93.91
CA ASN A 452 -1.41 51.27 92.49
C ASN A 452 -1.94 52.69 92.22
N GLY A 453 -1.28 53.69 92.83
CA GLY A 453 -1.63 55.10 92.71
C GLY A 453 -2.78 55.57 93.62
N GLY A 454 -3.14 54.81 94.65
CA GLY A 454 -3.91 55.29 95.80
C GLY A 454 -3.02 55.66 96.99
N SER A 455 -3.63 55.97 98.15
CA SER A 455 -2.91 56.30 99.39
C SER A 455 -1.98 55.17 99.89
N LEU A 456 -0.90 55.55 100.60
CA LEU A 456 0.13 54.64 101.13
C LEU A 456 -0.40 53.67 102.21
N VAL A 457 0.17 52.46 102.27
CA VAL A 457 -0.16 51.40 103.25
C VAL A 457 1.14 50.69 103.69
N THR A 458 1.26 50.35 104.98
CA THR A 458 2.48 49.81 105.62
C THR A 458 2.54 48.28 105.65
N SER A 459 3.76 47.72 105.56
CA SER A 459 4.03 46.27 105.58
C SER A 459 3.85 45.59 106.94
N ILE A 460 3.73 44.25 106.93
CA ILE A 460 3.55 43.37 108.11
C ILE A 460 4.61 42.27 108.07
N THR A 461 5.27 41.93 109.18
CA THR A 461 6.30 40.87 109.29
C THR A 461 6.06 39.99 110.51
N GLN A 462 5.99 38.67 110.35
CA GLN A 462 5.70 37.69 111.42
C GLN A 462 6.32 36.30 111.17
N ASP A 463 6.27 35.42 112.19
CA ASP A 463 6.62 33.99 112.08
C ASP A 463 5.68 33.25 111.11
N TYR A 464 6.21 32.25 110.42
CA TYR A 464 5.42 31.39 109.52
C TYR A 464 4.19 30.80 110.19
N ASN A 465 3.04 30.86 109.49
CA ASN A 465 1.75 30.31 109.88
C ASN A 465 1.11 30.91 111.15
N THR A 466 1.55 32.10 111.60
CA THR A 466 0.80 32.93 112.57
C THR A 466 -0.37 33.66 111.90
N SER A 467 -1.41 34.06 112.64
CA SER A 467 -2.62 34.68 112.04
C SER A 467 -2.41 36.16 111.68
N VAL A 468 -2.84 36.55 110.46
CA VAL A 468 -2.64 37.91 109.92
C VAL A 468 -3.98 38.57 109.58
N SER A 469 -4.14 39.85 109.93
CA SER A 469 -5.32 40.67 109.62
C SER A 469 -5.10 41.61 108.43
N ALA A 470 -6.20 42.05 107.81
CA ALA A 470 -6.17 43.00 106.70
C ALA A 470 -5.87 44.44 107.18
N PRO A 471 -5.12 45.26 106.40
CA PRO A 471 -4.97 46.69 106.66
C PRO A 471 -6.24 47.47 106.25
N SER A 472 -6.29 48.76 106.61
CA SER A 472 -7.33 49.68 106.13
C SER A 472 -7.28 49.88 104.62
N ASN A 473 -8.45 50.15 104.02
CA ASN A 473 -8.58 50.37 102.57
C ASN A 473 -7.94 51.72 102.16
N PRO A 474 -7.13 51.76 101.09
CA PRO A 474 -6.62 53.00 100.53
C PRO A 474 -7.70 53.78 99.74
N SER A 475 -7.40 55.02 99.36
CA SER A 475 -8.28 55.89 98.55
C SER A 475 -7.64 56.38 97.25
N LYS A 476 -8.45 56.70 96.23
CA LYS A 476 -8.03 57.20 94.90
C LYS A 476 -9.17 57.97 94.19
N THR A 477 -8.94 59.21 93.78
CA THR A 477 -9.98 60.09 93.22
C THR A 477 -10.56 59.57 91.90
N GLY A 478 -11.89 59.43 91.82
CA GLY A 478 -12.62 58.93 90.64
C GLY A 478 -12.65 57.40 90.51
N TYR A 479 -12.19 56.67 91.53
CA TYR A 479 -12.19 55.20 91.57
C TYR A 479 -12.71 54.68 92.91
N THR A 480 -13.25 53.46 92.89
CA THR A 480 -13.66 52.70 94.08
C THR A 480 -12.66 51.57 94.34
N PHE A 481 -12.24 51.39 95.59
CA PHE A 481 -11.31 50.31 95.98
C PHE A 481 -12.01 48.94 95.94
N ALA A 482 -11.44 48.00 95.20
CA ALA A 482 -12.02 46.68 94.93
C ALA A 482 -11.31 45.52 95.64
N GLY A 483 -10.27 45.80 96.44
CA GLY A 483 -9.55 44.79 97.25
C GLY A 483 -8.06 44.66 96.95
N TRP A 484 -7.41 43.79 97.71
CA TRP A 484 -5.99 43.43 97.56
C TRP A 484 -5.82 42.16 96.72
N TYR A 485 -4.77 42.13 95.90
CA TYR A 485 -4.48 41.04 94.96
C TYR A 485 -3.02 40.59 95.10
N SER A 486 -2.75 39.29 94.97
CA SER A 486 -1.39 38.73 95.16
C SER A 486 -0.47 38.87 93.95
N ASP A 487 -0.99 39.36 92.83
CA ASP A 487 -0.27 39.58 91.58
C ASP A 487 -0.45 41.02 91.08
N ALA A 488 0.58 41.57 90.43
CA ALA A 488 0.54 42.89 89.81
C ALA A 488 -0.47 42.99 88.64
N GLY A 489 -0.92 41.85 88.09
CA GLY A 489 -1.98 41.77 87.08
C GLY A 489 -3.40 41.93 87.64
N LEU A 490 -3.56 41.99 88.97
CA LEU A 490 -4.85 42.15 89.66
C LEU A 490 -5.85 41.04 89.32
N THR A 491 -5.36 39.81 89.16
CA THR A 491 -6.17 38.62 88.79
C THR A 491 -6.60 37.80 90.01
N THR A 492 -5.69 37.51 90.94
CA THR A 492 -5.89 36.66 92.12
C THR A 492 -6.12 37.49 93.37
N SER A 493 -7.38 37.55 93.85
CA SER A 493 -7.75 38.30 95.05
C SER A 493 -7.16 37.65 96.30
N TYR A 494 -6.44 38.41 97.12
CA TYR A 494 -5.80 37.93 98.33
C TYR A 494 -6.72 38.07 99.56
N THR A 495 -6.78 37.03 100.37
CA THR A 495 -7.54 37.00 101.63
C THR A 495 -6.58 36.70 102.78
N PHE A 496 -6.65 37.52 103.84
CA PHE A 496 -5.75 37.40 104.99
C PHE A 496 -6.20 36.28 105.92
N THR A 497 -5.32 35.32 106.19
CA THR A 497 -5.58 34.16 107.07
C THR A 497 -4.38 33.91 107.99
N THR A 498 -3.32 33.27 107.49
CA THR A 498 -2.05 33.08 108.20
C THR A 498 -0.86 33.53 107.35
N MET A 499 0.29 33.75 108.01
CA MET A 499 1.50 34.26 107.40
C MET A 499 2.11 33.23 106.43
N PRO A 500 2.19 33.51 105.12
CA PRO A 500 2.66 32.55 104.13
C PRO A 500 4.15 32.22 104.26
N ALA A 501 4.58 31.09 103.68
CA ALA A 501 5.97 30.60 103.71
C ALA A 501 6.96 31.39 102.83
N GLN A 502 6.65 32.65 102.49
CA GLN A 502 7.47 33.52 101.65
C GLN A 502 7.09 34.99 101.86
N ASN A 503 8.00 35.91 101.51
CA ASN A 503 7.65 37.32 101.41
C ASN A 503 6.74 37.56 100.19
N ILE A 504 5.72 38.39 100.32
CA ILE A 504 4.78 38.72 99.23
C ILE A 504 4.55 40.24 99.13
N THR A 505 4.15 40.70 97.94
CA THR A 505 3.62 42.06 97.75
C THR A 505 2.18 41.97 97.26
N LEU A 506 1.30 42.74 97.88
CA LEU A 506 -0.12 42.82 97.55
C LEU A 506 -0.44 44.12 96.84
N TYR A 507 -1.26 44.04 95.80
CA TYR A 507 -1.54 45.12 94.86
C TYR A 507 -3.01 45.54 94.97
N ALA A 508 -3.26 46.84 95.06
CA ALA A 508 -4.61 47.39 95.15
C ALA A 508 -5.34 47.37 93.80
N LYS A 509 -6.58 46.88 93.77
CA LYS A 509 -7.47 46.96 92.60
C LYS A 509 -8.43 48.13 92.72
N TRP A 510 -8.69 48.77 91.58
CA TRP A 510 -9.50 49.98 91.46
C TRP A 510 -10.53 49.79 90.35
N THR A 511 -11.81 49.99 90.68
CA THR A 511 -12.90 50.12 89.69
C THR A 511 -13.07 51.60 89.38
N ILE A 512 -13.16 51.98 88.11
CA ILE A 512 -13.38 53.37 87.71
C ILE A 512 -14.85 53.76 87.89
N ASN A 513 -15.11 55.00 88.31
CA ASN A 513 -16.48 55.50 88.50
C ASN A 513 -17.01 56.10 87.19
N GLN A 514 -18.32 56.02 86.95
CA GLN A 514 -19.00 56.64 85.79
C GLN A 514 -19.77 57.89 86.18
N TYR A 515 -19.88 58.83 85.22
CA TYR A 515 -20.58 60.10 85.34
C TYR A 515 -21.35 60.41 84.04
N THR A 516 -22.32 61.34 84.07
CA THR A 516 -23.30 61.57 82.99
C THR A 516 -23.43 63.03 82.53
N ILE A 517 -23.32 63.27 81.22
CA ILE A 517 -23.69 64.53 80.55
C ILE A 517 -25.11 64.40 80.00
N ILE A 518 -26.02 65.28 80.39
CA ILE A 518 -27.41 65.36 79.90
C ILE A 518 -27.54 66.50 78.89
N PHE A 519 -28.41 66.36 77.89
CA PHE A 519 -28.57 67.34 76.80
C PHE A 519 -30.01 67.84 76.66
N ASN A 520 -30.18 69.16 76.67
CA ASN A 520 -31.43 69.85 76.36
C ASN A 520 -31.32 70.52 74.98
N SER A 521 -32.03 69.96 73.99
CA SER A 521 -31.98 70.38 72.58
C SER A 521 -32.70 71.70 72.27
N ASN A 522 -33.35 72.36 73.24
CA ASN A 522 -34.08 73.62 73.06
C ASN A 522 -34.96 73.64 71.79
N GLY A 523 -35.77 72.59 71.61
CA GLY A 523 -36.70 72.43 70.49
C GLY A 523 -36.12 71.82 69.22
N GLY A 524 -34.89 71.28 69.25
CA GLY A 524 -34.39 70.34 68.24
C GLY A 524 -34.60 68.87 68.63
N SER A 525 -34.07 67.97 67.80
CA SER A 525 -34.09 66.52 68.01
C SER A 525 -33.55 66.14 69.39
N LEU A 526 -34.09 65.07 69.98
CA LEU A 526 -33.58 64.49 71.23
C LEU A 526 -32.11 64.12 71.06
N VAL A 527 -31.30 64.42 72.09
CA VAL A 527 -29.91 64.00 72.19
C VAL A 527 -29.77 63.20 73.48
N THR A 528 -29.33 61.95 73.36
CA THR A 528 -29.17 61.04 74.50
C THR A 528 -28.04 61.50 75.41
N SER A 529 -28.21 61.32 76.72
CA SER A 529 -27.15 61.57 77.68
C SER A 529 -25.93 60.66 77.42
N ILE A 530 -24.73 61.22 77.61
CA ILE A 530 -23.47 60.47 77.54
C ILE A 530 -23.06 60.10 78.95
N THR A 531 -23.14 58.81 79.30
CA THR A 531 -22.57 58.25 80.52
C THR A 531 -21.28 57.54 80.18
N GLN A 532 -20.16 57.90 80.81
CA GLN A 532 -18.85 57.29 80.58
C GLN A 532 -18.00 57.23 81.87
N ASP A 533 -16.95 56.42 81.83
CA ASP A 533 -15.94 56.33 82.88
C ASP A 533 -15.23 57.68 83.08
N TYR A 534 -14.85 57.97 84.32
CA TYR A 534 -14.14 59.21 84.68
C TYR A 534 -12.88 59.45 83.82
N ASN A 535 -12.72 60.68 83.33
CA ASN A 535 -11.56 61.13 82.57
C ASN A 535 -11.29 60.39 81.24
N THR A 536 -12.25 59.65 80.68
CA THR A 536 -12.21 59.25 79.26
C THR A 536 -12.41 60.46 78.35
N SER A 537 -11.88 60.42 77.13
CA SER A 537 -12.13 61.47 76.14
C SER A 537 -13.58 61.46 75.69
N VAL A 538 -14.31 62.55 75.95
CA VAL A 538 -15.70 62.72 75.50
C VAL A 538 -15.71 63.55 74.24
N SER A 539 -16.25 63.00 73.15
CA SER A 539 -16.57 63.77 71.94
C SER A 539 -17.88 64.52 72.12
N ALA A 540 -18.03 65.65 71.44
CA ALA A 540 -19.35 66.26 71.26
C ALA A 540 -20.31 65.23 70.64
N PRO A 541 -21.58 65.15 71.07
CA PRO A 541 -22.58 64.36 70.35
C PRO A 541 -22.80 64.97 68.96
N SER A 542 -23.36 64.16 68.05
CA SER A 542 -23.88 64.67 66.78
C SER A 542 -24.76 65.90 67.03
N ASN A 543 -24.49 67.00 66.33
CA ASN A 543 -25.30 68.21 66.44
C ASN A 543 -26.79 67.85 66.30
N PRO A 544 -27.67 68.31 67.22
CA PRO A 544 -29.09 68.10 67.07
C PRO A 544 -29.58 68.75 65.78
N THR A 545 -30.69 68.25 65.24
CA THR A 545 -31.35 68.84 64.07
C THR A 545 -32.65 69.51 64.47
N ARG A 546 -32.95 70.65 63.85
CA ARG A 546 -34.24 71.34 63.99
C ARG A 546 -34.64 71.81 62.60
N THR A 547 -35.71 71.26 62.06
CA THR A 547 -36.10 71.46 60.65
C THR A 547 -36.21 72.94 60.30
N GLY A 548 -35.42 73.39 59.32
CA GLY A 548 -35.33 74.79 58.90
C GLY A 548 -34.44 75.70 59.75
N TYR A 549 -33.64 75.15 60.67
CA TYR A 549 -32.68 75.88 61.50
C TYR A 549 -31.29 75.23 61.49
N THR A 550 -30.24 76.05 61.58
CA THR A 550 -28.85 75.65 61.79
C THR A 550 -28.51 75.67 63.28
N PHE A 551 -27.83 74.63 63.76
CA PHE A 551 -27.34 74.51 65.14
C PHE A 551 -26.09 75.36 65.35
N ALA A 552 -26.05 76.12 66.45
CA ALA A 552 -25.01 77.11 66.75
C ALA A 552 -24.12 76.77 67.97
N GLY A 553 -24.26 75.57 68.56
CA GLY A 553 -23.39 75.09 69.64
C GLY A 553 -24.11 74.70 70.93
N TRP A 554 -23.35 74.02 71.81
CA TRP A 554 -23.75 73.62 73.16
C TRP A 554 -23.24 74.62 74.21
N TYR A 555 -24.04 74.84 75.25
CA TYR A 555 -23.81 75.80 76.32
C TYR A 555 -24.01 75.13 77.69
N SER A 556 -23.24 75.50 78.71
CA SER A 556 -23.36 74.94 80.06
C SER A 556 -24.44 75.62 80.93
N ASP A 557 -25.03 76.71 80.44
CA ASP A 557 -26.11 77.45 81.08
C ASP A 557 -27.37 77.53 80.21
N ALA A 558 -28.54 77.57 80.85
CA ALA A 558 -29.82 77.73 80.15
C ALA A 558 -29.99 79.11 79.49
N GLY A 559 -29.17 80.10 79.84
CA GLY A 559 -29.13 81.42 79.20
C GLY A 559 -28.38 81.47 77.86
N LEU A 560 -27.72 80.37 77.46
CA LEU A 560 -26.91 80.26 76.24
C LEU A 560 -25.78 81.30 76.18
N THR A 561 -25.14 81.56 77.32
CA THR A 561 -24.06 82.55 77.48
C THR A 561 -22.66 81.94 77.50
N THR A 562 -22.48 80.79 78.14
CA THR A 562 -21.20 80.10 78.34
C THR A 562 -21.13 78.85 77.46
N SER A 563 -20.40 78.93 76.34
CA SER A 563 -20.25 77.81 75.41
C SER A 563 -19.45 76.66 76.02
N TYR A 564 -19.94 75.43 75.90
CA TYR A 564 -19.28 74.24 76.43
C TYR A 564 -18.43 73.52 75.38
N THR A 565 -17.20 73.16 75.74
CA THR A 565 -16.27 72.39 74.90
C THR A 565 -16.01 71.02 75.52
N PHE A 566 -16.06 69.97 74.69
CA PHE A 566 -15.91 68.59 75.12
C PHE A 566 -14.42 68.20 75.10
N THR A 567 -13.93 67.65 76.20
CA THR A 567 -12.52 67.24 76.35
C THR A 567 -12.43 65.86 77.02
N THR A 568 -12.63 65.77 78.33
CA THR A 568 -12.73 64.48 79.06
C THR A 568 -13.93 64.47 80.00
N MET A 569 -14.36 63.28 80.43
CA MET A 569 -15.52 63.09 81.29
C MET A 569 -15.25 63.67 82.70
N PRO A 570 -16.02 64.69 83.16
CA PRO A 570 -15.83 65.31 84.46
C PRO A 570 -16.15 64.35 85.62
N ALA A 571 -15.66 64.68 86.82
CA ALA A 571 -15.89 63.90 88.05
C ALA A 571 -17.30 64.11 88.69
N GLN A 572 -18.29 64.52 87.89
CA GLN A 572 -19.67 64.79 88.30
C GLN A 572 -20.60 64.82 87.09
N ASP A 573 -21.91 64.68 87.33
CA ASP A 573 -22.94 64.82 86.30
C ASP A 573 -23.19 66.29 85.94
N ILE A 574 -23.54 66.58 84.68
CA ILE A 574 -23.79 67.94 84.15
C ILE A 574 -24.93 67.96 83.12
N THR A 575 -25.46 69.16 82.79
CA THR A 575 -26.49 69.35 81.74
C THR A 575 -26.12 70.49 80.80
N LEU A 576 -26.33 70.31 79.49
CA LEU A 576 -25.96 71.24 78.42
C LEU A 576 -27.17 71.65 77.54
N TYR A 577 -27.13 72.85 76.96
CA TYR A 577 -28.25 73.50 76.26
C TYR A 577 -27.89 73.93 74.82
N ALA A 578 -28.84 73.82 73.88
CA ALA A 578 -28.63 74.07 72.44
C ALA A 578 -29.04 75.47 71.96
N LYS A 579 -28.43 75.95 70.86
CA LYS A 579 -28.69 77.26 70.21
C LYS A 579 -28.96 77.13 68.70
N TRP A 580 -29.78 78.02 68.12
CA TRP A 580 -30.35 77.89 66.77
C TRP A 580 -30.43 79.20 65.96
N THR A 581 -30.30 79.11 64.64
CA THR A 581 -30.47 80.21 63.64
C THR A 581 -31.37 79.72 62.49
N ILE A 582 -32.24 80.54 61.90
CA ILE A 582 -33.15 80.10 60.80
C ILE A 582 -32.46 80.04 59.42
N ASN A 583 -32.96 79.18 58.52
CA ASN A 583 -32.38 78.90 57.20
C ASN A 583 -33.20 79.45 56.02
N GLN A 584 -32.54 79.65 54.87
CA GLN A 584 -33.14 80.06 53.58
C GLN A 584 -32.91 78.98 52.50
N TYR A 585 -33.80 78.92 51.50
CA TYR A 585 -33.83 77.87 50.48
C TYR A 585 -34.26 78.40 49.10
N THR A 586 -33.85 77.74 48.01
CA THR A 586 -34.20 78.13 46.63
C THR A 586 -35.38 77.36 46.05
N VAL A 587 -36.18 77.99 45.19
CA VAL A 587 -37.06 77.31 44.22
C VAL A 587 -36.46 77.46 42.82
N THR A 588 -36.26 76.36 42.11
CA THR A 588 -35.59 76.33 40.79
C THR A 588 -36.36 75.45 39.80
N TYR A 589 -36.69 75.99 38.64
CA TYR A 589 -37.23 75.25 37.50
C TYR A 589 -36.12 74.97 36.48
N ARG A 590 -36.10 73.75 35.91
CA ARG A 590 -35.12 73.33 34.90
C ARG A 590 -35.71 72.39 33.84
N ASN A 591 -35.05 72.32 32.68
CA ASN A 591 -35.34 71.34 31.65
C ASN A 591 -34.69 69.97 31.98
N PHE A 592 -35.06 68.92 31.25
CA PHE A 592 -34.62 67.53 31.51
C PHE A 592 -33.10 67.33 31.40
N ASP A 593 -32.42 68.17 30.63
CA ASP A 593 -30.98 68.19 30.38
C ASP A 593 -30.17 68.87 31.50
N GLY A 594 -30.87 69.46 32.49
CA GLY A 594 -30.27 70.22 33.58
C GLY A 594 -30.24 71.73 33.35
N THR A 595 -30.60 72.23 32.16
CA THR A 595 -30.63 73.68 31.88
C THR A 595 -31.62 74.39 32.78
N ILE A 596 -31.13 75.33 33.59
CA ILE A 596 -31.97 76.14 34.49
C ILE A 596 -32.83 77.10 33.67
N LEU A 597 -34.13 77.15 33.99
CA LEU A 597 -35.12 77.98 33.33
C LEU A 597 -35.55 79.16 34.22
N GLN A 598 -35.55 78.99 35.55
CA GLN A 598 -35.88 80.03 36.54
C GLN A 598 -35.37 79.64 37.93
N THR A 599 -34.92 80.60 38.75
CA THR A 599 -34.53 80.38 40.17
C THR A 599 -34.99 81.56 41.05
N SER A 600 -35.33 81.31 42.31
CA SER A 600 -35.66 82.32 43.34
C SER A 600 -35.32 81.80 44.75
N ILE A 601 -35.25 82.67 45.78
CA ILE A 601 -34.86 82.34 47.17
C ILE A 601 -35.96 82.78 48.14
N TYR A 602 -36.24 81.97 49.17
CA TYR A 602 -37.23 82.23 50.22
C TYR A 602 -36.77 81.72 51.60
N ASP A 603 -37.29 82.29 52.68
CA ASP A 603 -37.11 81.80 54.05
C ASP A 603 -37.87 80.48 54.28
N TYR A 604 -37.43 79.68 55.25
CA TYR A 604 -38.20 78.53 55.73
C TYR A 604 -39.62 78.92 56.19
N ASN A 605 -40.63 78.17 55.77
CA ASN A 605 -42.06 78.41 55.95
C ASN A 605 -42.65 79.64 55.22
N PHE A 606 -41.93 80.28 54.29
CA PHE A 606 -42.51 81.31 53.40
C PHE A 606 -43.66 80.74 52.54
N ASP A 607 -44.74 81.50 52.30
CA ASP A 607 -45.90 81.06 51.50
C ASP A 607 -45.59 81.03 49.99
N LEU A 608 -45.65 79.84 49.39
CA LEU A 608 -45.32 79.62 47.97
C LEU A 608 -46.54 79.68 47.04
N SER A 609 -47.75 79.84 47.56
CA SER A 609 -49.00 79.80 46.77
C SER A 609 -49.10 80.88 45.67
N SER A 610 -48.25 81.91 45.74
CA SER A 610 -48.18 83.02 44.77
C SER A 610 -47.08 82.87 43.70
N VAL A 611 -46.32 81.78 43.69
CA VAL A 611 -45.20 81.56 42.77
C VAL A 611 -45.68 81.02 41.41
N ILE A 612 -45.32 81.71 40.33
CA ILE A 612 -45.73 81.40 38.96
C ILE A 612 -44.60 80.63 38.22
N PRO A 613 -44.88 79.48 37.59
CA PRO A 613 -43.89 78.69 36.83
C PRO A 613 -43.58 79.28 35.44
N PRO A 614 -42.43 78.91 34.83
CA PRO A 614 -42.04 79.36 33.49
C PRO A 614 -42.78 78.62 32.37
N VAL A 615 -42.64 79.12 31.13
CA VAL A 615 -43.25 78.53 29.92
C VAL A 615 -42.72 77.12 29.65
N ASN A 616 -43.62 76.21 29.27
CA ASN A 616 -43.31 74.78 29.08
C ASN A 616 -42.28 74.56 27.94
N PRO A 617 -41.15 73.87 28.20
CA PRO A 617 -40.12 73.60 27.19
C PRO A 617 -40.48 72.49 26.19
N THR A 618 -40.03 72.65 24.93
CA THR A 618 -40.23 71.68 23.84
C THR A 618 -39.01 70.77 23.64
N ARG A 619 -39.23 69.51 23.21
CA ARG A 619 -38.17 68.51 22.99
C ARG A 619 -38.45 67.64 21.76
N ILE A 620 -37.53 67.54 20.82
CA ILE A 620 -37.71 66.75 19.58
C ILE A 620 -37.81 65.26 19.91
N GLY A 621 -38.87 64.59 19.41
CA GLY A 621 -39.13 63.16 19.60
C GLY A 621 -39.72 62.78 20.97
N TYR A 622 -40.15 63.77 21.75
CA TYR A 622 -40.79 63.60 23.06
C TYR A 622 -41.99 64.54 23.19
N THR A 623 -42.96 64.18 24.03
CA THR A 623 -44.10 65.03 24.39
C THR A 623 -43.93 65.53 25.82
N PHE A 624 -44.05 66.84 26.06
CA PHE A 624 -44.03 67.39 27.43
C PHE A 624 -45.31 66.97 28.16
N ASN A 625 -45.16 66.39 29.36
CA ASN A 625 -46.31 65.95 30.16
C ASN A 625 -46.69 67.04 31.17
N SER A 626 -45.79 67.33 32.10
CA SER A 626 -45.95 68.28 33.19
C SER A 626 -44.57 68.63 33.78
N TRP A 627 -44.56 69.57 34.70
CA TRP A 627 -43.51 69.65 35.71
C TRP A 627 -43.57 68.43 36.65
N ASP A 628 -42.45 67.94 37.15
CA ASP A 628 -42.35 66.74 38.01
C ASP A 628 -42.98 66.91 39.40
N MET A 629 -43.05 68.15 39.89
CA MET A 629 -43.51 68.49 41.23
C MET A 629 -44.45 69.70 41.23
N MET A 630 -45.59 69.56 41.93
CA MET A 630 -46.43 70.68 42.34
C MET A 630 -45.79 71.37 43.55
N LEU A 631 -45.75 72.71 43.59
CA LEU A 631 -45.19 73.41 44.74
C LEU A 631 -46.02 73.13 46.01
N PRO A 632 -45.38 72.88 47.18
CA PRO A 632 -46.06 72.84 48.46
C PRO A 632 -46.57 74.23 48.85
N SER A 633 -47.52 74.31 49.79
CA SER A 633 -48.09 75.59 50.24
C SER A 633 -47.09 76.53 50.90
N THR A 634 -46.06 76.00 51.57
CA THR A 634 -44.99 76.78 52.18
C THR A 634 -43.62 76.21 51.85
N MET A 635 -42.58 77.05 51.88
CA MET A 635 -41.20 76.71 51.55
C MET A 635 -40.64 75.72 52.59
N PRO A 636 -40.33 74.47 52.20
CA PRO A 636 -39.84 73.48 53.15
C PRO A 636 -38.34 73.70 53.44
N ALA A 637 -37.79 72.90 54.35
CA ALA A 637 -36.39 73.00 54.78
C ALA A 637 -35.36 72.45 53.78
N TYR A 638 -35.61 72.57 52.48
CA TYR A 638 -34.74 72.16 51.38
C TYR A 638 -35.04 72.94 50.10
N ASN A 639 -34.04 73.01 49.22
CA ASN A 639 -34.20 73.64 47.91
C ASN A 639 -35.15 72.82 47.03
N LEU A 640 -36.21 73.46 46.51
CA LEU A 640 -37.10 72.85 45.53
C LEU A 640 -36.47 72.91 44.14
N LEU A 641 -36.36 71.76 43.47
CA LEU A 641 -35.84 71.64 42.11
C LEU A 641 -36.88 70.91 41.25
N ILE A 642 -37.54 71.67 40.38
CA ILE A 642 -38.65 71.24 39.54
C ILE A 642 -38.11 71.00 38.12
N THR A 643 -38.32 69.80 37.57
CA THR A 643 -37.82 69.37 36.26
C THR A 643 -38.98 69.16 35.27
N ALA A 644 -38.80 69.56 34.02
CA ALA A 644 -39.73 69.24 32.94
C ALA A 644 -39.77 67.73 32.64
N THR A 645 -40.95 67.11 32.71
CA THR A 645 -41.14 65.67 32.40
C THR A 645 -41.67 65.46 31.00
N TYR A 646 -41.30 64.31 30.42
CA TYR A 646 -41.54 64.01 29.01
C TYR A 646 -41.90 62.54 28.81
N THR A 647 -42.92 62.26 27.99
CA THR A 647 -43.14 60.93 27.40
C THR A 647 -42.30 60.79 26.13
N ILE A 648 -41.68 59.63 25.93
CA ILE A 648 -40.96 59.31 24.70
C ILE A 648 -41.95 58.95 23.59
N ASN A 649 -41.80 59.52 22.39
CA ASN A 649 -42.71 59.22 21.30
C ASN A 649 -42.31 57.92 20.62
N GLN A 650 -43.28 57.06 20.28
CA GLN A 650 -43.05 55.91 19.41
C GLN A 650 -43.20 56.30 17.94
N TYR A 651 -42.36 55.70 17.11
CA TYR A 651 -42.39 55.86 15.65
C TYR A 651 -42.34 54.48 14.98
N THR A 652 -42.66 54.41 13.69
CA THR A 652 -42.71 53.16 12.92
C THR A 652 -41.90 53.25 11.63
N ILE A 653 -40.98 52.30 11.43
CA ILE A 653 -40.35 51.99 10.15
C ILE A 653 -41.22 50.95 9.44
N THR A 654 -41.75 51.29 8.26
CA THR A 654 -42.45 50.39 7.35
C THR A 654 -41.53 49.98 6.20
N PHE A 655 -41.74 48.78 5.64
CA PHE A 655 -40.84 48.20 4.64
C PHE A 655 -41.59 47.83 3.35
N ASN A 656 -41.30 48.56 2.27
CA ASN A 656 -41.71 48.19 0.92
C ASN A 656 -40.62 47.35 0.26
N SER A 657 -40.83 46.04 0.18
CA SER A 657 -39.89 45.08 -0.40
C SER A 657 -39.72 45.21 -1.92
N ASN A 658 -40.44 46.12 -2.62
CA ASN A 658 -40.39 46.30 -4.07
C ASN A 658 -40.49 44.96 -4.84
N GLY A 659 -41.40 44.09 -4.41
CA GLY A 659 -41.63 42.76 -5.00
C GLY A 659 -40.68 41.65 -4.53
N GLY A 660 -39.98 41.83 -3.41
CA GLY A 660 -39.41 40.73 -2.63
C GLY A 660 -40.34 40.24 -1.52
N THR A 661 -39.88 39.33 -0.66
CA THR A 661 -40.63 38.85 0.51
C THR A 661 -41.08 39.98 1.43
N VAL A 662 -42.25 39.82 2.05
CA VAL A 662 -42.80 40.77 3.04
C VAL A 662 -41.85 40.89 4.24
N VAL A 663 -41.70 42.11 4.75
CA VAL A 663 -40.92 42.43 5.95
C VAL A 663 -41.81 43.20 6.90
N SER A 664 -41.98 42.69 8.13
CA SER A 664 -42.83 43.32 9.16
C SER A 664 -42.30 44.70 9.55
N PRO A 665 -43.19 45.68 9.83
CA PRO A 665 -42.76 46.98 10.33
C PRO A 665 -42.09 46.88 11.71
N ILE A 666 -41.18 47.80 12.01
CA ILE A 666 -40.56 47.97 13.31
C ILE A 666 -41.14 49.22 13.96
N THR A 667 -41.81 49.06 15.09
CA THR A 667 -42.29 50.17 15.94
C THR A 667 -41.50 50.15 17.24
N GLN A 668 -40.87 51.28 17.59
CA GLN A 668 -40.07 51.45 18.81
C GLN A 668 -40.13 52.89 19.32
N ASP A 669 -39.71 53.10 20.57
CA ASP A 669 -39.52 54.42 21.15
C ASP A 669 -38.42 55.20 20.40
N TYR A 670 -38.54 56.52 20.35
CA TYR A 670 -37.56 57.39 19.71
C TYR A 670 -36.13 57.18 20.23
N ASN A 671 -35.15 57.19 19.33
CA ASN A 671 -33.73 57.07 19.62
C ASN A 671 -33.28 55.76 20.32
N THR A 672 -34.10 54.71 20.38
CA THR A 672 -33.60 53.35 20.69
C THR A 672 -32.74 52.83 19.54
N SER A 673 -31.80 51.92 19.82
CA SER A 673 -31.01 51.26 18.79
C SER A 673 -31.88 50.35 17.92
N VAL A 674 -31.94 50.63 16.62
CA VAL A 674 -32.72 49.82 15.65
C VAL A 674 -31.75 49.02 14.80
N SER A 675 -31.91 47.70 14.76
CA SER A 675 -31.19 46.84 13.82
C SER A 675 -31.89 46.81 12.45
N ALA A 676 -31.12 46.59 11.39
CA ALA A 676 -31.70 46.26 10.09
C ALA A 676 -32.49 44.95 10.20
N PRO A 677 -33.70 44.83 9.60
CA PRO A 677 -34.39 43.57 9.52
C PRO A 677 -33.61 42.59 8.62
N ILE A 678 -33.94 41.29 8.72
CA ILE A 678 -33.43 40.28 7.79
C ILE A 678 -33.71 40.75 6.36
N ALA A 679 -32.68 40.71 5.51
CA ALA A 679 -32.80 41.15 4.13
C ALA A 679 -33.91 40.36 3.41
N PRO A 680 -34.86 41.02 2.73
CA PRO A 680 -35.87 40.32 1.95
C PRO A 680 -35.21 39.55 0.81
N THR A 681 -35.88 38.51 0.31
CA THR A 681 -35.44 37.76 -0.87
C THR A 681 -36.34 38.05 -2.07
N LYS A 682 -35.75 38.01 -3.27
CA LYS A 682 -36.45 38.18 -4.55
C LYS A 682 -35.75 37.34 -5.60
N THR A 683 -36.45 36.35 -6.15
CA THR A 683 -35.88 35.36 -7.06
C THR A 683 -35.17 36.02 -8.25
N GLY A 684 -33.87 35.76 -8.40
CA GLY A 684 -33.05 36.32 -9.47
C GLY A 684 -32.54 37.76 -9.27
N TYR A 685 -32.65 38.32 -8.05
CA TYR A 685 -32.11 39.63 -7.70
C TYR A 685 -31.31 39.58 -6.39
N THR A 686 -30.28 40.40 -6.28
CA THR A 686 -29.52 40.64 -5.05
C THR A 686 -30.07 41.89 -4.35
N PHE A 687 -30.32 41.79 -3.04
CA PHE A 687 -30.73 42.91 -2.21
C PHE A 687 -29.57 43.89 -2.02
N ALA A 688 -29.75 45.13 -2.49
CA ALA A 688 -28.72 46.17 -2.51
C ALA A 688 -28.92 47.23 -1.41
N GLY A 689 -29.70 46.91 -0.37
CA GLY A 689 -29.97 47.78 0.78
C GLY A 689 -31.37 48.40 0.79
N TRP A 690 -31.70 48.99 1.94
CA TRP A 690 -32.88 49.80 2.17
C TRP A 690 -32.61 51.27 1.82
N TYR A 691 -33.59 51.96 1.26
CA TYR A 691 -33.51 53.35 0.83
C TYR A 691 -34.69 54.16 1.41
N SER A 692 -34.46 55.41 1.78
CA SER A 692 -35.49 56.27 2.40
C SER A 692 -36.47 56.90 1.41
N ASP A 693 -36.19 56.80 0.11
CA ASP A 693 -37.05 57.30 -0.97
C ASP A 693 -37.43 56.20 -1.97
N ALA A 694 -38.62 56.32 -2.56
CA ALA A 694 -39.11 55.41 -3.59
C ALA A 694 -38.30 55.47 -4.91
N GLY A 695 -37.52 56.53 -5.12
CA GLY A 695 -36.58 56.65 -6.24
C GLY A 695 -35.30 55.83 -6.09
N LEU A 696 -35.09 55.22 -4.90
CA LEU A 696 -33.90 54.43 -4.57
C LEU A 696 -32.59 55.23 -4.71
N THR A 697 -32.63 56.52 -4.36
CA THR A 697 -31.50 57.46 -4.48
C THR A 697 -30.70 57.60 -3.18
N THR A 698 -31.36 57.59 -2.03
CA THR A 698 -30.81 57.84 -0.69
C THR A 698 -30.76 56.55 0.14
N PRO A 699 -29.58 55.94 0.36
CA PRO A 699 -29.46 54.74 1.20
C PRO A 699 -29.82 55.03 2.66
N TYR A 700 -30.56 54.12 3.29
CA TYR A 700 -30.90 54.20 4.71
C TYR A 700 -29.98 53.31 5.55
N ILE A 701 -29.36 53.88 6.57
CA ILE A 701 -28.48 53.19 7.52
C ILE A 701 -29.20 53.10 8.87
N PHE A 702 -29.28 51.89 9.43
CA PHE A 702 -29.93 51.64 10.71
C PHE A 702 -28.97 51.99 11.84
N THR A 703 -29.34 52.96 12.67
CA THR A 703 -28.59 53.40 13.85
C THR A 703 -29.51 53.47 15.06
N THR A 704 -30.33 54.51 15.15
CA THR A 704 -31.39 54.66 16.15
C THR A 704 -32.73 55.01 15.51
N MET A 705 -33.81 54.86 16.28
CA MET A 705 -35.18 55.10 15.80
C MET A 705 -35.40 56.60 15.49
N PRO A 706 -35.75 56.98 14.24
CA PRO A 706 -35.89 58.39 13.86
C PRO A 706 -37.12 59.06 14.50
N ALA A 707 -37.11 60.40 14.58
CA ALA A 707 -38.18 61.22 15.17
C ALA A 707 -39.47 61.32 14.30
N GLN A 708 -39.70 60.37 13.39
CA GLN A 708 -40.84 60.34 12.49
C GLN A 708 -41.08 58.91 11.96
N ASN A 709 -42.31 58.62 11.53
CA ASN A 709 -42.60 57.41 10.76
C ASN A 709 -41.94 57.49 9.39
N ILE A 710 -41.42 56.37 8.89
CA ILE A 710 -40.73 56.32 7.58
C ILE A 710 -41.07 55.01 6.84
N THR A 711 -41.12 55.07 5.51
CA THR A 711 -41.18 53.88 4.64
C THR A 711 -39.85 53.69 3.95
N LEU A 712 -39.27 52.51 4.10
CA LEU A 712 -38.02 52.14 3.46
C LEU A 712 -38.28 51.20 2.26
N TYR A 713 -37.56 51.46 1.18
CA TYR A 713 -37.75 50.81 -0.11
C TYR A 713 -36.55 49.90 -0.42
N ALA A 714 -36.82 48.65 -0.78
CA ALA A 714 -35.76 47.69 -1.11
C ALA A 714 -35.18 47.97 -2.50
N LYS A 715 -33.85 48.12 -2.61
CA LYS A 715 -33.15 48.20 -3.90
C LYS A 715 -32.71 46.82 -4.35
N TRP A 716 -32.87 46.54 -5.64
CA TRP A 716 -32.62 45.24 -6.23
C TRP A 716 -31.66 45.36 -7.42
N THR A 717 -30.51 44.69 -7.35
CA THR A 717 -29.63 44.48 -8.50
C THR A 717 -30.06 43.18 -9.17
N ILE A 718 -30.31 43.17 -10.48
CA ILE A 718 -30.63 41.95 -11.21
C ILE A 718 -29.40 41.04 -11.27
N ASN A 719 -29.57 39.75 -10.97
CA ASN A 719 -28.46 38.80 -11.00
C ASN A 719 -28.15 38.41 -12.44
N GLN A 720 -26.87 38.18 -12.73
CA GLN A 720 -26.45 37.44 -13.91
C GLN A 720 -26.26 35.97 -13.54
N TYR A 721 -26.64 35.11 -14.46
CA TYR A 721 -26.45 33.67 -14.37
C TYR A 721 -25.80 33.17 -15.65
N THR A 722 -25.21 31.97 -15.59
CA THR A 722 -24.48 31.36 -16.72
C THR A 722 -25.04 29.97 -17.05
N ILE A 723 -25.35 29.75 -18.33
CA ILE A 723 -25.52 28.41 -18.91
C ILE A 723 -24.15 27.96 -19.43
N THR A 724 -23.60 26.90 -18.86
CA THR A 724 -22.40 26.23 -19.37
C THR A 724 -22.78 25.01 -20.20
N PHE A 725 -21.92 24.60 -21.13
CA PHE A 725 -22.22 23.55 -22.10
C PHE A 725 -21.16 22.45 -22.07
N ASN A 726 -21.54 21.28 -21.56
CA ASN A 726 -20.74 20.07 -21.70
C ASN A 726 -21.12 19.35 -23.01
N SER A 727 -20.26 19.48 -24.02
CA SER A 727 -20.44 18.86 -25.33
C SER A 727 -20.34 17.33 -25.33
N ASN A 728 -20.04 16.67 -24.20
CA ASN A 728 -19.87 15.22 -24.07
C ASN A 728 -18.96 14.63 -25.18
N GLY A 729 -17.83 15.31 -25.44
CA GLY A 729 -16.85 14.93 -26.47
C GLY A 729 -17.18 15.38 -27.89
N GLY A 730 -18.07 16.35 -28.07
CA GLY A 730 -18.17 17.16 -29.31
C GLY A 730 -17.37 18.47 -29.22
N THR A 731 -17.48 19.32 -30.23
CA THR A 731 -16.84 20.65 -30.25
C THR A 731 -17.25 21.52 -29.05
N VAL A 732 -16.33 22.38 -28.61
CA VAL A 732 -16.56 23.35 -27.52
C VAL A 732 -17.70 24.30 -27.89
N VAL A 733 -18.54 24.63 -26.91
CA VAL A 733 -19.62 25.62 -27.02
C VAL A 733 -19.45 26.63 -25.88
N ASN A 734 -19.35 27.91 -26.22
CA ASN A 734 -19.09 28.97 -25.25
C ASN A 734 -20.27 29.13 -24.27
N PRO A 735 -20.03 29.35 -22.97
CA PRO A 735 -21.09 29.65 -22.00
C PRO A 735 -21.89 30.90 -22.38
N ILE A 736 -23.19 30.89 -22.09
CA ILE A 736 -24.07 32.05 -22.21
C ILE A 736 -24.28 32.64 -20.82
N THR A 737 -23.78 33.86 -20.59
CA THR A 737 -24.04 34.64 -19.37
C THR A 737 -24.97 35.80 -19.70
N GLN A 738 -26.11 35.90 -19.01
CA GLN A 738 -27.08 36.98 -19.18
C GLN A 738 -27.76 37.32 -17.84
N ASN A 739 -28.46 38.45 -17.79
CA ASN A 739 -29.32 38.81 -16.66
C ASN A 739 -30.48 37.81 -16.52
N TYR A 740 -30.94 37.58 -15.29
CA TYR A 740 -32.12 36.76 -15.01
C TYR A 740 -33.34 37.12 -15.89
N ASN A 741 -34.06 36.09 -16.34
CA ASN A 741 -35.30 36.19 -17.12
C ASN A 741 -35.21 36.95 -18.46
N THR A 742 -34.01 37.17 -19.00
CA THR A 742 -33.83 37.58 -20.41
C THR A 742 -34.04 36.39 -21.35
N SER A 743 -34.49 36.62 -22.58
CA SER A 743 -34.70 35.54 -23.56
C SER A 743 -33.38 34.93 -24.04
N VAL A 744 -33.26 33.60 -23.98
CA VAL A 744 -32.05 32.88 -24.38
C VAL A 744 -32.36 31.99 -25.58
N SER A 745 -31.57 32.09 -26.65
CA SER A 745 -31.61 31.17 -27.79
C SER A 745 -30.70 29.96 -27.56
N ALA A 746 -31.03 28.84 -28.21
CA ALA A 746 -30.11 27.71 -28.28
C ALA A 746 -28.81 28.11 -29.01
N PRO A 747 -27.62 27.67 -28.55
CA PRO A 747 -26.39 27.84 -29.31
C PRO A 747 -26.41 26.98 -30.57
N SER A 748 -25.48 27.24 -31.50
CA SER A 748 -25.23 26.34 -32.63
C SER A 748 -24.95 24.91 -32.14
N ALA A 749 -25.51 23.92 -32.84
CA ALA A 749 -25.31 22.52 -32.49
C ALA A 749 -23.82 22.16 -32.55
N PRO A 750 -23.24 21.57 -31.49
CA PRO A 750 -21.87 21.06 -31.55
C PRO A 750 -21.77 19.91 -32.56
N THR A 751 -20.56 19.64 -33.05
CA THR A 751 -20.30 18.49 -33.93
C THR A 751 -19.44 17.44 -33.22
N LYS A 752 -19.60 16.18 -33.62
CA LYS A 752 -18.84 15.03 -33.10
C LYS A 752 -18.73 13.98 -34.20
N ILE A 753 -17.50 13.59 -34.55
CA ILE A 753 -17.23 12.70 -35.69
C ILE A 753 -17.94 11.35 -35.48
N GLY A 754 -18.80 10.97 -36.43
CA GLY A 754 -19.56 9.71 -36.39
C GLY A 754 -20.81 9.72 -35.49
N TYR A 755 -21.28 10.87 -35.01
CA TYR A 755 -22.51 11.01 -34.22
C TYR A 755 -23.39 12.16 -34.72
N THR A 756 -24.70 12.03 -34.52
CA THR A 756 -25.69 13.09 -34.73
C THR A 756 -26.06 13.72 -33.38
N PHE A 757 -26.08 15.05 -33.32
CA PHE A 757 -26.49 15.79 -32.13
C PHE A 757 -28.00 15.65 -31.90
N ALA A 758 -28.39 15.15 -30.71
CA ALA A 758 -29.77 14.84 -30.35
C ALA A 758 -30.37 15.81 -29.30
N GLY A 759 -29.77 16.99 -29.14
CA GLY A 759 -30.24 18.04 -28.25
C GLY A 759 -29.44 18.20 -26.95
N TRP A 760 -29.76 19.27 -26.23
CA TRP A 760 -29.23 19.59 -24.90
C TRP A 760 -30.13 19.02 -23.81
N TYR A 761 -29.53 18.55 -22.72
CA TYR A 761 -30.20 17.93 -21.58
C TYR A 761 -29.76 18.60 -20.28
N SER A 762 -30.66 18.72 -19.30
CA SER A 762 -30.37 19.39 -18.02
C SER A 762 -29.66 18.50 -16.99
N ASP A 763 -29.52 17.21 -17.28
CA ASP A 763 -28.87 16.22 -16.44
C ASP A 763 -27.75 15.47 -17.17
N ALA A 764 -26.71 15.08 -16.42
CA ALA A 764 -25.61 14.28 -16.94
C ALA A 764 -26.03 12.86 -17.39
N GLY A 765 -27.19 12.38 -16.93
CA GLY A 765 -27.79 11.10 -17.34
C GLY A 765 -28.48 11.16 -18.71
N LEU A 766 -28.60 12.34 -19.32
CA LEU A 766 -29.25 12.56 -20.63
C LEU A 766 -30.71 12.08 -20.66
N THR A 767 -31.43 12.24 -19.55
CA THR A 767 -32.82 11.84 -19.36
C THR A 767 -33.82 12.97 -19.65
N THR A 768 -33.52 14.19 -19.22
CA THR A 768 -34.41 15.36 -19.25
C THR A 768 -33.96 16.36 -20.32
N PRO A 769 -34.63 16.46 -21.48
CA PRO A 769 -34.27 17.39 -22.54
C PRO A 769 -34.53 18.84 -22.12
N TYR A 770 -33.59 19.74 -22.41
CA TYR A 770 -33.68 21.16 -22.07
C TYR A 770 -34.17 22.00 -23.26
N THR A 771 -35.16 22.86 -23.01
CA THR A 771 -35.69 23.81 -23.99
C THR A 771 -35.32 25.23 -23.58
N PHE A 772 -34.74 26.01 -24.50
CA PHE A 772 -34.30 27.38 -24.25
C PHE A 772 -35.50 28.33 -24.31
N THR A 773 -35.71 29.11 -23.25
CA THR A 773 -36.80 30.08 -23.12
C THR A 773 -36.28 31.40 -22.56
N THR A 774 -36.17 31.52 -21.24
CA THR A 774 -35.52 32.65 -20.55
C THR A 774 -34.40 32.18 -19.62
N MET A 775 -33.54 33.10 -19.21
CA MET A 775 -32.39 32.83 -18.36
C MET A 775 -32.83 32.41 -16.95
N PRO A 776 -32.50 31.18 -16.48
CA PRO A 776 -32.97 30.66 -15.20
C PRO A 776 -32.38 31.40 -13.99
N ALA A 777 -33.00 31.25 -12.82
CA ALA A 777 -32.60 31.90 -11.56
C ALA A 777 -31.34 31.29 -10.89
N GLN A 778 -30.55 30.53 -11.64
CA GLN A 778 -29.32 29.85 -11.17
C GLN A 778 -28.40 29.53 -12.35
N ASN A 779 -27.12 29.31 -12.07
CA ASN A 779 -26.21 28.75 -13.08
C ASN A 779 -26.59 27.28 -13.36
N ILE A 780 -26.53 26.86 -14.62
CA ILE A 780 -26.84 25.49 -15.03
C ILE A 780 -25.80 24.96 -16.02
N THR A 781 -25.54 23.66 -15.98
CA THR A 781 -24.75 22.94 -16.98
C THR A 781 -25.68 22.13 -17.87
N LEU A 782 -25.58 22.31 -19.18
CA LEU A 782 -26.32 21.51 -20.17
C LEU A 782 -25.41 20.49 -20.83
N TYR A 783 -25.93 19.29 -21.05
CA TYR A 783 -25.19 18.12 -21.53
C TYR A 783 -25.67 17.73 -22.93
N ALA A 784 -24.74 17.56 -23.88
CA ALA A 784 -25.08 17.17 -25.24
C ALA A 784 -25.40 15.67 -25.34
N LYS A 785 -26.53 15.33 -25.97
CA LYS A 785 -26.87 13.93 -26.31
C LYS A 785 -26.46 13.62 -27.74
N TRP A 786 -25.98 12.39 -27.95
CA TRP A 786 -25.39 11.93 -29.21
C TRP A 786 -26.01 10.59 -29.63
N THR A 787 -26.55 10.54 -30.84
CA THR A 787 -26.93 9.28 -31.50
C THR A 787 -25.75 8.83 -32.37
N ILE A 788 -25.33 7.57 -32.28
CA ILE A 788 -24.25 7.04 -33.12
C ILE A 788 -24.73 6.87 -34.56
N ASN A 789 -23.93 7.32 -35.53
CA ASN A 789 -24.28 7.20 -36.95
C ASN A 789 -24.01 5.78 -37.44
N GLN A 790 -24.79 5.34 -38.42
CA GLN A 790 -24.47 4.17 -39.25
C GLN A 790 -23.86 4.60 -40.58
N TYR A 791 -22.92 3.81 -41.06
CA TYR A 791 -22.26 3.99 -42.34
C TYR A 791 -22.26 2.67 -43.11
N THR A 792 -22.00 2.71 -44.41
CA THR A 792 -22.01 1.54 -45.31
C THR A 792 -20.73 1.41 -46.13
N ILE A 793 -20.10 0.24 -46.10
CA ILE A 793 -19.09 -0.19 -47.06
C ILE A 793 -19.81 -0.90 -48.22
N THR A 794 -19.67 -0.37 -49.43
CA THR A 794 -20.14 -1.01 -50.66
C THR A 794 -18.97 -1.65 -51.41
N PHE A 795 -19.23 -2.70 -52.17
CA PHE A 795 -18.19 -3.51 -52.81
C PHE A 795 -18.39 -3.56 -54.33
N ASN A 796 -17.55 -2.83 -55.07
CA ASN A 796 -17.42 -2.95 -56.51
C ASN A 796 -16.45 -4.09 -56.84
N SER A 797 -16.99 -5.25 -57.21
CA SER A 797 -16.21 -6.45 -57.55
C SER A 797 -15.39 -6.33 -58.84
N ASN A 798 -15.50 -5.23 -59.60
CA ASN A 798 -14.79 -5.01 -60.89
C ASN A 798 -14.85 -6.25 -61.81
N GLY A 799 -16.05 -6.79 -62.01
CA GLY A 799 -16.30 -7.96 -62.87
C GLY A 799 -16.09 -9.33 -62.21
N GLY A 800 -15.84 -9.40 -60.90
CA GLY A 800 -15.98 -10.63 -60.12
C GLY A 800 -17.38 -10.82 -59.52
N THR A 801 -17.58 -11.88 -58.75
CA THR A 801 -18.82 -12.14 -58.02
C THR A 801 -19.24 -10.97 -57.12
N ALA A 802 -20.55 -10.74 -57.01
CA ALA A 802 -21.10 -9.67 -56.19
C ALA A 802 -20.90 -9.97 -54.68
N ILE A 803 -20.66 -8.92 -53.90
CA ILE A 803 -20.45 -8.98 -52.45
C ILE A 803 -21.41 -7.99 -51.80
N SER A 804 -22.18 -8.46 -50.81
CA SER A 804 -23.19 -7.65 -50.13
C SER A 804 -22.54 -6.48 -49.36
N PRO A 805 -23.13 -5.27 -49.37
CA PRO A 805 -22.66 -4.16 -48.55
C PRO A 805 -22.68 -4.49 -47.05
N ILE A 806 -21.73 -3.92 -46.30
CA ILE A 806 -21.69 -3.99 -44.84
C ILE A 806 -22.14 -2.65 -44.28
N THR A 807 -23.27 -2.62 -43.57
CA THR A 807 -23.78 -1.45 -42.84
C THR A 807 -23.64 -1.69 -41.34
N GLN A 808 -22.97 -0.79 -40.63
CA GLN A 808 -22.77 -0.88 -39.17
C GLN A 808 -22.70 0.52 -38.53
N ASN A 809 -22.79 0.57 -37.20
CA ASN A 809 -22.51 1.78 -36.42
C ASN A 809 -21.04 2.23 -36.60
N TYR A 810 -20.78 3.52 -36.47
CA TYR A 810 -19.43 4.07 -36.47
C TYR A 810 -18.49 3.35 -35.47
N ASN A 811 -17.25 3.10 -35.88
CA ASN A 811 -16.17 2.53 -35.08
C ASN A 811 -16.43 1.13 -34.46
N THR A 812 -17.44 0.38 -34.91
CA THR A 812 -17.51 -1.07 -34.62
C THR A 812 -16.47 -1.85 -35.43
N SER A 813 -16.05 -3.02 -34.94
CA SER A 813 -15.12 -3.88 -35.68
C SER A 813 -15.76 -4.44 -36.95
N VAL A 814 -15.06 -4.33 -38.08
CA VAL A 814 -15.53 -4.81 -39.38
C VAL A 814 -14.65 -5.96 -39.85
N ASN A 815 -15.24 -7.13 -40.06
CA ASN A 815 -14.57 -8.26 -40.68
C ASN A 815 -14.49 -8.08 -42.21
N ALA A 816 -13.41 -8.56 -42.82
CA ALA A 816 -13.32 -8.63 -44.28
C ALA A 816 -14.40 -9.59 -44.84
N PRO A 817 -15.03 -9.27 -45.99
CA PRO A 817 -15.92 -10.21 -46.67
C PRO A 817 -15.13 -11.37 -47.29
N SER A 818 -15.84 -12.41 -47.73
CA SER A 818 -15.26 -13.43 -48.60
C SER A 818 -14.66 -12.80 -49.87
N ASN A 819 -13.52 -13.33 -50.32
CA ASN A 819 -12.90 -12.87 -51.56
C ASN A 819 -13.84 -13.12 -52.76
N PRO A 820 -14.08 -12.14 -53.63
CA PRO A 820 -14.83 -12.36 -54.86
C PRO A 820 -14.02 -13.27 -55.80
N THR A 821 -14.70 -13.92 -56.75
CA THR A 821 -14.07 -14.75 -57.79
C THR A 821 -14.34 -14.19 -59.17
N ARG A 822 -13.37 -14.35 -60.09
CA ARG A 822 -13.47 -13.90 -61.49
C ARG A 822 -12.69 -14.88 -62.36
N THR A 823 -13.38 -15.58 -63.27
CA THR A 823 -12.79 -16.65 -64.10
C THR A 823 -11.57 -16.16 -64.89
N GLY A 824 -10.43 -16.82 -64.72
CA GLY A 824 -9.17 -16.47 -65.39
C GLY A 824 -8.41 -15.28 -64.79
N TYR A 825 -8.76 -14.82 -63.58
CA TYR A 825 -8.06 -13.78 -62.86
C TYR A 825 -7.78 -14.18 -61.40
N THR A 826 -6.72 -13.60 -60.83
CA THR A 826 -6.36 -13.70 -59.40
C THR A 826 -6.75 -12.41 -58.69
N PHE A 827 -7.47 -12.52 -57.56
CA PHE A 827 -7.86 -11.38 -56.71
C PHE A 827 -6.67 -10.88 -55.90
N ASN A 828 -6.39 -9.58 -55.95
CA ASN A 828 -5.26 -8.95 -55.25
C ASN A 828 -5.66 -8.13 -54.01
N GLY A 829 -6.96 -8.01 -53.71
CA GLY A 829 -7.46 -7.25 -52.57
C GLY A 829 -8.45 -6.15 -52.92
N TRP A 830 -8.95 -5.50 -51.87
CA TRP A 830 -9.88 -4.38 -51.92
C TRP A 830 -9.15 -3.04 -51.82
N TYR A 831 -9.52 -2.08 -52.66
CA TYR A 831 -8.87 -0.77 -52.75
C TYR A 831 -9.90 0.37 -52.53
N SER A 832 -9.53 1.39 -51.77
CA SER A 832 -10.44 2.50 -51.41
C SER A 832 -10.61 3.54 -52.52
N ASP A 833 -9.74 3.55 -53.51
CA ASP A 833 -9.80 4.40 -54.70
C ASP A 833 -10.13 3.61 -55.96
N ALA A 834 -10.78 4.26 -56.94
CA ALA A 834 -11.06 3.68 -58.24
C ALA A 834 -9.80 3.44 -59.10
N GLY A 835 -8.67 4.08 -58.77
CA GLY A 835 -7.37 3.86 -59.41
C GLY A 835 -6.65 2.59 -58.96
N LEU A 836 -7.19 1.87 -57.95
CA LEU A 836 -6.62 0.65 -57.38
C LEU A 836 -5.19 0.85 -56.85
N THR A 837 -4.95 2.00 -56.21
CA THR A 837 -3.62 2.40 -55.67
C THR A 837 -3.50 2.16 -54.16
N THR A 838 -4.54 2.50 -53.39
CA THR A 838 -4.59 2.45 -51.92
C THR A 838 -5.30 1.18 -51.45
N LEU A 839 -4.53 0.19 -50.99
CA LEU A 839 -5.07 -1.06 -50.44
C LEU A 839 -5.84 -0.76 -49.13
N TYR A 840 -7.07 -1.25 -49.02
CA TYR A 840 -7.93 -1.06 -47.85
C TYR A 840 -7.83 -2.23 -46.87
N THR A 841 -7.62 -1.92 -45.58
CA THR A 841 -7.55 -2.89 -44.49
C THR A 841 -8.77 -2.77 -43.58
N PHE A 842 -9.47 -3.87 -43.38
CA PHE A 842 -10.66 -3.93 -42.51
C PHE A 842 -10.22 -3.90 -41.04
N THR A 843 -10.70 -2.90 -40.31
CA THR A 843 -10.37 -2.66 -38.89
C THR A 843 -11.63 -2.24 -38.13
N THR A 844 -12.01 -0.97 -38.21
CA THR A 844 -13.30 -0.48 -37.69
C THR A 844 -14.09 0.28 -38.76
N MET A 845 -15.39 0.48 -38.50
CA MET A 845 -16.31 1.13 -39.43
C MET A 845 -15.99 2.63 -39.57
N PRO A 846 -15.63 3.13 -40.78
CA PRO A 846 -15.22 4.53 -40.98
C PRO A 846 -16.37 5.53 -40.76
N ALA A 847 -16.02 6.80 -40.54
CA ALA A 847 -16.98 7.89 -40.31
C ALA A 847 -17.71 8.40 -41.58
N GLN A 848 -17.74 7.60 -42.64
CA GLN A 848 -18.39 7.91 -43.92
C GLN A 848 -18.73 6.62 -44.68
N ASN A 849 -19.67 6.70 -45.63
CA ASN A 849 -19.88 5.63 -46.59
C ASN A 849 -18.69 5.54 -47.55
N ILE A 850 -18.29 4.33 -47.93
CA ILE A 850 -17.18 4.10 -48.87
C ILE A 850 -17.53 3.03 -49.90
N THR A 851 -16.88 3.09 -51.07
CA THR A 851 -16.92 2.03 -52.09
C THR A 851 -15.54 1.43 -52.25
N LEU A 852 -15.42 0.13 -51.98
CA LEU A 852 -14.19 -0.62 -52.16
C LEU A 852 -14.19 -1.32 -53.51
N ASN A 853 -13.06 -1.23 -54.22
CA ASN A 853 -12.89 -1.68 -55.59
C ASN A 853 -11.95 -2.89 -55.62
N ALA A 854 -12.36 -3.99 -56.26
CA ALA A 854 -11.55 -5.19 -56.36
C ALA A 854 -10.41 -5.01 -57.38
N LYS A 855 -9.20 -5.44 -57.03
CA LYS A 855 -8.05 -5.49 -57.94
C LYS A 855 -7.80 -6.92 -58.44
N TRP A 856 -7.48 -7.03 -59.72
CA TRP A 856 -7.37 -8.30 -60.44
C TRP A 856 -6.09 -8.38 -61.28
N THR A 857 -5.38 -9.49 -61.19
CA THR A 857 -4.29 -9.87 -62.10
C THR A 857 -4.83 -10.90 -63.08
N ILE A 858 -4.56 -10.77 -64.37
CA ILE A 858 -4.98 -11.76 -65.37
C ILE A 858 -4.06 -12.99 -65.32
N ASN A 859 -4.64 -14.18 -65.32
CA ASN A 859 -3.88 -15.42 -65.25
C ASN A 859 -3.30 -15.77 -66.63
N GLN A 860 -2.20 -16.52 -66.66
CA GLN A 860 -1.67 -17.15 -67.88
C GLN A 860 -1.96 -18.64 -67.89
N TYR A 861 -2.16 -19.17 -69.09
CA TYR A 861 -2.43 -20.59 -69.35
C TYR A 861 -1.63 -21.06 -70.57
N THR A 862 -1.46 -22.38 -70.71
CA THR A 862 -0.63 -23.01 -71.76
C THR A 862 -1.40 -24.04 -72.58
N ILE A 863 -1.30 -23.95 -73.92
CA ILE A 863 -1.66 -25.01 -74.86
C ILE A 863 -0.40 -25.81 -75.20
N THR A 864 -0.42 -27.10 -74.90
CA THR A 864 0.64 -28.07 -75.26
C THR A 864 0.24 -28.86 -76.51
N PHE A 865 1.19 -29.23 -77.37
CA PHE A 865 0.92 -29.92 -78.63
C PHE A 865 1.60 -31.29 -78.70
N ILE A 866 0.84 -32.33 -79.05
CA ILE A 866 1.31 -33.70 -79.28
C ILE A 866 1.09 -34.04 -80.75
N SER A 867 2.17 -34.04 -81.53
CA SER A 867 2.15 -34.14 -83.00
C SER A 867 1.82 -35.54 -83.54
N ASN A 868 1.64 -36.54 -82.69
CA ASN A 868 1.31 -37.92 -83.07
C ASN A 868 2.15 -38.46 -84.25
N GLY A 869 3.47 -38.30 -84.16
CA GLY A 869 4.42 -38.76 -85.17
C GLY A 869 4.73 -37.77 -86.31
N GLY A 870 4.20 -36.54 -86.26
CA GLY A 870 4.69 -35.43 -87.09
C GLY A 870 5.75 -34.57 -86.38
N THR A 871 6.20 -33.50 -87.06
CA THR A 871 7.15 -32.52 -86.50
C THR A 871 6.67 -31.91 -85.18
N ALA A 872 7.62 -31.56 -84.31
CA ALA A 872 7.35 -30.97 -83.00
C ALA A 872 6.79 -29.55 -83.12
N VAL A 873 5.86 -29.19 -82.23
CA VAL A 873 5.20 -27.88 -82.19
C VAL A 873 5.31 -27.30 -80.79
N SER A 874 5.87 -26.09 -80.69
CA SER A 874 6.11 -25.42 -79.40
C SER A 874 4.80 -25.09 -78.67
N PRO A 875 4.71 -25.24 -77.34
CA PRO A 875 3.57 -24.80 -76.56
C PRO A 875 3.30 -23.29 -76.71
N ILE A 876 2.03 -22.90 -76.65
CA ILE A 876 1.60 -21.50 -76.62
C ILE A 876 1.17 -21.15 -75.20
N THR A 877 1.87 -20.22 -74.56
CA THR A 877 1.49 -19.64 -73.27
C THR A 877 1.06 -18.19 -73.46
N GLN A 878 -0.15 -17.84 -73.01
CA GLN A 878 -0.70 -16.48 -73.10
C GLN A 878 -1.59 -16.15 -71.89
N ASN A 879 -1.95 -14.88 -71.75
CA ASN A 879 -2.97 -14.43 -70.80
C ASN A 879 -4.34 -15.03 -71.15
N TYR A 880 -5.20 -15.22 -70.16
CA TYR A 880 -6.58 -15.65 -70.36
C TYR A 880 -7.32 -14.77 -71.39
N ASN A 881 -8.13 -15.39 -72.24
CA ASN A 881 -9.01 -14.77 -73.21
C ASN A 881 -8.32 -13.85 -74.26
N THR A 882 -6.99 -13.90 -74.44
CA THR A 882 -6.34 -13.32 -75.63
C THR A 882 -6.59 -14.19 -76.86
N SER A 883 -6.64 -13.59 -78.05
CA SER A 883 -6.80 -14.33 -79.30
C SER A 883 -5.61 -15.25 -79.57
N VAL A 884 -5.88 -16.54 -79.76
CA VAL A 884 -4.83 -17.54 -80.06
C VAL A 884 -4.87 -17.88 -81.55
N SER A 885 -3.78 -17.66 -82.26
CA SER A 885 -3.59 -18.17 -83.62
C SER A 885 -3.29 -19.67 -83.59
N ALA A 886 -3.80 -20.42 -84.56
CA ALA A 886 -3.36 -21.78 -84.79
C ALA A 886 -1.84 -21.81 -85.05
N PRO A 887 -1.09 -22.82 -84.53
CA PRO A 887 0.30 -22.99 -84.89
C PRO A 887 0.45 -23.42 -86.35
N ILE A 888 1.66 -23.31 -86.90
CA ILE A 888 1.98 -23.90 -88.21
C ILE A 888 1.66 -25.39 -88.17
N ASN A 889 0.95 -25.90 -89.17
CA ASN A 889 0.59 -27.31 -89.26
C ASN A 889 1.85 -28.19 -89.23
N PRO A 890 1.91 -29.23 -88.36
CA PRO A 890 3.02 -30.16 -88.37
C PRO A 890 3.03 -30.96 -89.68
N THR A 891 4.16 -31.58 -90.01
CA THR A 891 4.34 -32.42 -91.20
C THR A 891 4.71 -33.85 -90.81
N ARG A 892 4.27 -34.84 -91.60
CA ARG A 892 4.53 -36.28 -91.41
C ARG A 892 4.57 -36.96 -92.79
N THR A 893 5.72 -37.51 -93.18
CA THR A 893 5.93 -38.12 -94.50
C THR A 893 4.93 -39.25 -94.77
N GLY A 894 4.24 -39.20 -95.92
CA GLY A 894 3.21 -40.17 -96.31
C GLY A 894 1.79 -39.90 -95.75
N TYR A 895 1.60 -38.82 -94.99
CA TYR A 895 0.32 -38.49 -94.36
C TYR A 895 -0.08 -37.02 -94.58
N THR A 896 -1.38 -36.80 -94.73
CA THR A 896 -2.02 -35.47 -94.73
C THR A 896 -2.46 -35.11 -93.31
N PHE A 897 -2.16 -33.88 -92.87
CA PHE A 897 -2.61 -33.35 -91.57
C PHE A 897 -4.10 -32.96 -91.64
N VAL A 898 -4.89 -33.43 -90.68
CA VAL A 898 -6.36 -33.24 -90.65
C VAL A 898 -6.78 -32.13 -89.68
N GLY A 899 -6.02 -31.93 -88.60
CA GLY A 899 -6.32 -30.92 -87.58
C GLY A 899 -5.85 -31.29 -86.18
N TRP A 900 -6.06 -30.36 -85.25
CA TRP A 900 -5.83 -30.53 -83.82
C TRP A 900 -7.11 -30.98 -83.10
N TYR A 901 -6.98 -31.84 -82.10
CA TYR A 901 -8.07 -32.44 -81.34
C TYR A 901 -7.81 -32.29 -79.84
N SER A 902 -8.84 -32.08 -79.02
CA SER A 902 -8.70 -31.87 -77.57
C SER A 902 -8.59 -33.16 -76.75
N ASP A 903 -8.74 -34.31 -77.40
CA ASP A 903 -8.66 -35.64 -76.81
C ASP A 903 -7.65 -36.54 -77.54
N SER A 904 -7.01 -37.44 -76.80
CA SER A 904 -6.09 -38.44 -77.36
C SER A 904 -6.78 -39.49 -78.24
N GLY A 905 -8.11 -39.62 -78.15
CA GLY A 905 -8.94 -40.44 -79.04
C GLY A 905 -9.18 -39.83 -80.42
N LEU A 906 -8.78 -38.56 -80.65
CA LEU A 906 -8.96 -37.83 -81.89
C LEU A 906 -10.44 -37.72 -82.32
N THR A 907 -11.34 -37.55 -81.36
CA THR A 907 -12.80 -37.47 -81.55
C THR A 907 -13.32 -36.03 -81.64
N THR A 908 -12.81 -35.14 -80.79
CA THR A 908 -13.27 -33.76 -80.61
C THR A 908 -12.29 -32.77 -81.25
N PRO A 909 -12.59 -32.19 -82.42
CA PRO A 909 -11.70 -31.24 -83.08
C PRO A 909 -11.63 -29.92 -82.30
N TYR A 910 -10.42 -29.37 -82.17
CA TYR A 910 -10.17 -28.11 -81.46
C TYR A 910 -10.03 -26.95 -82.44
N THR A 911 -10.75 -25.86 -82.19
CA THR A 911 -10.67 -24.60 -82.96
C THR A 911 -10.02 -23.52 -82.10
N PHE A 912 -8.98 -22.86 -82.62
CA PHE A 912 -8.31 -21.77 -81.93
C PHE A 912 -9.15 -20.49 -82.03
N THR A 913 -9.55 -19.95 -80.89
CA THR A 913 -10.32 -18.70 -80.78
C THR A 913 -9.65 -17.78 -79.76
N THR A 914 -9.84 -18.03 -78.47
CA THR A 914 -9.15 -17.34 -77.37
C THR A 914 -8.54 -18.32 -76.39
N MET A 915 -7.63 -17.82 -75.55
CA MET A 915 -6.90 -18.63 -74.57
C MET A 915 -7.86 -19.12 -73.46
N PRO A 916 -8.04 -20.45 -73.27
CA PRO A 916 -8.97 -20.99 -72.28
C PRO A 916 -8.53 -20.71 -70.83
N ALA A 917 -9.47 -20.85 -69.88
CA ALA A 917 -9.24 -20.61 -68.46
C ALA A 917 -8.48 -21.74 -67.73
N GLN A 918 -7.77 -22.60 -68.47
CA GLN A 918 -7.02 -23.74 -67.96
C GLN A 918 -5.93 -24.14 -68.97
N ASN A 919 -4.91 -24.86 -68.51
CA ASN A 919 -3.94 -25.50 -69.41
C ASN A 919 -4.61 -26.66 -70.16
N ILE A 920 -4.27 -26.84 -71.44
CA ILE A 920 -4.82 -27.90 -72.29
C ILE A 920 -3.73 -28.57 -73.14
N THR A 921 -3.99 -29.78 -73.60
CA THR A 921 -3.12 -30.53 -74.51
C THR A 921 -3.90 -30.90 -75.75
N LEU A 922 -3.32 -30.66 -76.93
CA LEU A 922 -3.93 -30.90 -78.24
C LEU A 922 -3.17 -31.97 -79.01
N TYR A 923 -3.90 -32.81 -79.73
CA TYR A 923 -3.40 -34.00 -80.42
C TYR A 923 -3.60 -33.88 -81.93
N ALA A 924 -2.57 -34.17 -82.71
CA ALA A 924 -2.63 -34.09 -84.18
C ALA A 924 -3.33 -35.32 -84.79
N LYS A 925 -4.21 -35.10 -85.77
CA LYS A 925 -4.86 -36.16 -86.54
C LYS A 925 -4.31 -36.23 -87.97
N TRP A 926 -4.16 -37.45 -88.49
CA TRP A 926 -3.48 -37.75 -89.74
C TRP A 926 -4.30 -38.72 -90.60
N THR A 927 -4.29 -38.52 -91.91
CA THR A 927 -4.83 -39.46 -92.92
C THR A 927 -3.70 -39.93 -93.82
N ILE A 928 -3.63 -41.22 -94.13
CA ILE A 928 -2.57 -41.80 -94.97
C ILE A 928 -2.83 -41.55 -96.46
N ASN A 929 -1.78 -41.33 -97.24
CA ASN A 929 -1.88 -41.10 -98.68
C ASN A 929 -1.87 -42.44 -99.45
N LEU A 930 -2.68 -42.52 -100.52
CA LEU A 930 -2.81 -43.71 -101.38
C LEU A 930 -2.59 -43.35 -102.85
N TYR A 931 -2.04 -44.28 -103.62
CA TYR A 931 -1.70 -44.17 -105.04
C TYR A 931 -2.34 -45.30 -105.84
N THR A 932 -2.64 -45.05 -107.12
CA THR A 932 -3.40 -45.97 -107.97
C THR A 932 -2.70 -46.23 -109.31
N ILE A 933 -2.51 -47.51 -109.64
CA ILE A 933 -2.13 -47.98 -110.98
C ILE A 933 -3.40 -48.38 -111.73
N THR A 934 -3.60 -47.80 -112.91
CA THR A 934 -4.69 -48.09 -113.84
C THR A 934 -4.17 -48.83 -115.07
N PHE A 935 -5.02 -49.60 -115.75
CA PHE A 935 -4.63 -50.47 -116.86
C PHE A 935 -5.44 -50.20 -118.12
N ASN A 936 -4.76 -49.85 -119.22
CA ASN A 936 -5.34 -49.78 -120.55
C ASN A 936 -4.93 -51.01 -121.35
N SER A 937 -5.87 -51.93 -121.55
CA SER A 937 -5.65 -53.20 -122.26
C SER A 937 -5.46 -53.05 -123.77
N ASN A 938 -5.54 -51.84 -124.35
CA ASN A 938 -5.38 -51.59 -125.79
C ASN A 938 -6.21 -52.54 -126.67
N GLY A 939 -7.46 -52.78 -126.27
CA GLY A 939 -8.40 -53.66 -126.96
C GLY A 939 -8.32 -55.14 -126.59
N GLY A 940 -7.60 -55.51 -125.52
CA GLY A 940 -7.76 -56.81 -124.84
C GLY A 940 -8.77 -56.75 -123.69
N THR A 941 -8.90 -57.85 -122.94
CA THR A 941 -9.76 -57.92 -121.74
C THR A 941 -9.40 -56.86 -120.69
N ALA A 942 -10.41 -56.39 -119.96
CA ALA A 942 -10.26 -55.35 -118.95
C ALA A 942 -9.53 -55.87 -117.70
N VAL A 943 -8.72 -55.02 -117.07
CA VAL A 943 -7.96 -55.33 -115.85
C VAL A 943 -8.22 -54.25 -114.80
N SER A 944 -8.59 -54.68 -113.59
CA SER A 944 -8.95 -53.78 -112.49
C SER A 944 -7.76 -52.98 -111.98
N PRO A 945 -7.93 -51.68 -111.65
CA PRO A 945 -6.89 -50.87 -111.00
C PRO A 945 -6.39 -51.47 -109.68
N ILE A 946 -5.14 -51.19 -109.33
CA ILE A 946 -4.54 -51.49 -108.02
C ILE A 946 -4.35 -50.17 -107.28
N THR A 947 -4.94 -50.04 -106.09
CA THR A 947 -4.77 -48.88 -105.20
C THR A 947 -4.09 -49.32 -103.89
N ALA A 948 -3.01 -48.66 -103.49
CA ALA A 948 -2.23 -48.99 -102.30
C ALA A 948 -1.40 -47.80 -101.80
N GLN A 949 -0.71 -47.95 -100.66
CA GLN A 949 0.26 -46.96 -100.16
C GLN A 949 1.58 -47.08 -100.93
N GLU A 950 2.32 -45.99 -101.08
CA GLU A 950 3.73 -46.00 -101.54
C GLU A 950 4.55 -47.10 -100.85
N GLY A 951 5.36 -47.82 -101.63
CA GLY A 951 6.29 -48.84 -101.13
C GLY A 951 5.67 -50.19 -100.78
N THR A 952 4.33 -50.32 -100.72
CA THR A 952 3.70 -51.64 -100.51
C THR A 952 3.94 -52.56 -101.71
N ALA A 953 4.16 -53.85 -101.46
CA ALA A 953 4.32 -54.84 -102.52
C ALA A 953 3.05 -54.97 -103.37
N ILE A 954 3.18 -54.97 -104.69
CA ILE A 954 2.05 -55.10 -105.64
C ILE A 954 2.16 -56.39 -106.44
N ILE A 955 1.05 -57.12 -106.54
CA ILE A 955 0.98 -58.37 -107.29
C ILE A 955 0.68 -58.06 -108.76
N LYS A 956 1.41 -58.70 -109.69
CA LYS A 956 1.11 -58.61 -111.12
C LYS A 956 -0.33 -59.11 -111.39
N PRO A 957 -1.20 -58.35 -112.06
CA PRO A 957 -2.52 -58.84 -112.45
C PRO A 957 -2.39 -59.97 -113.49
N ALA A 958 -3.45 -60.76 -113.66
CA ALA A 958 -3.51 -61.73 -114.75
C ALA A 958 -3.31 -61.02 -116.11
N ASP A 959 -2.56 -61.65 -117.01
CA ASP A 959 -2.28 -61.07 -118.32
C ASP A 959 -3.57 -60.98 -119.15
N PRO A 960 -3.86 -59.83 -119.79
CA PRO A 960 -5.06 -59.68 -120.60
C PRO A 960 -4.99 -60.56 -121.85
N THR A 961 -6.14 -60.84 -122.45
CA THR A 961 -6.24 -61.60 -123.70
C THR A 961 -6.87 -60.76 -124.81
N LYS A 962 -6.44 -61.00 -126.05
CA LYS A 962 -6.93 -60.30 -127.25
C LYS A 962 -6.91 -61.26 -128.43
N THR A 963 -8.07 -61.52 -129.03
CA THR A 963 -8.22 -62.52 -130.10
C THR A 963 -7.28 -62.23 -131.27
N GLY A 964 -6.44 -63.20 -131.63
CA GLY A 964 -5.47 -63.09 -132.73
C GLY A 964 -4.14 -62.41 -132.37
N PHE A 965 -3.91 -62.03 -131.12
CA PHE A 965 -2.68 -61.35 -130.67
C PHE A 965 -2.09 -61.99 -129.40
N ILE A 966 -0.77 -61.88 -129.25
CA ILE A 966 -0.02 -62.34 -128.08
C ILE A 966 0.37 -61.13 -127.22
N PHE A 967 0.27 -61.25 -125.90
CA PHE A 967 0.62 -60.18 -124.95
C PHE A 967 2.13 -60.15 -124.69
N ASP A 968 2.77 -59.00 -124.90
CA ASP A 968 4.23 -58.80 -124.71
C ASP A 968 4.55 -58.10 -123.38
N GLY A 969 3.57 -57.44 -122.75
CA GLY A 969 3.73 -56.85 -121.41
C GLY A 969 2.93 -55.56 -121.16
N TRP A 970 3.05 -55.08 -119.93
CA TRP A 970 2.58 -53.77 -119.48
C TRP A 970 3.69 -52.74 -119.60
N TYR A 971 3.40 -51.57 -120.15
CA TYR A 971 4.36 -50.48 -120.39
C TYR A 971 3.88 -49.16 -119.83
N THR A 972 4.80 -48.25 -119.49
CA THR A 972 4.43 -46.91 -118.97
C THR A 972 4.02 -45.92 -120.06
N ASP A 973 4.16 -46.29 -121.34
CA ASP A 973 3.81 -45.47 -122.50
C ASP A 973 3.05 -46.30 -123.56
N ASN A 974 2.26 -45.61 -124.40
CA ASN A 974 1.37 -46.23 -125.38
C ASN A 974 1.87 -46.13 -126.84
N ASN A 975 2.98 -45.44 -127.08
CA ASN A 975 3.37 -44.99 -128.42
C ASN A 975 4.66 -45.65 -128.90
N THR A 976 5.59 -45.91 -127.99
CA THR A 976 6.91 -46.47 -128.25
C THR A 976 7.08 -47.84 -127.59
N PHE A 977 6.39 -48.08 -126.48
CA PHE A 977 6.48 -49.29 -125.66
C PHE A 977 7.93 -49.69 -125.35
N LEU A 978 8.73 -48.72 -124.90
CA LEU A 978 10.14 -48.92 -124.56
C LEU A 978 10.32 -49.35 -123.10
N ASN A 979 9.52 -48.79 -122.19
CA ASN A 979 9.67 -48.97 -120.75
C ASN A 979 8.62 -49.95 -120.20
N GLN A 980 9.00 -51.23 -120.07
CA GLN A 980 8.15 -52.27 -119.50
C GLN A 980 8.07 -52.12 -117.98
N PHE A 981 6.86 -52.20 -117.41
CA PHE A 981 6.62 -52.02 -115.98
C PHE A 981 6.72 -53.34 -115.21
N THR A 982 7.46 -53.33 -114.10
CA THR A 982 7.65 -54.48 -113.21
C THR A 982 6.88 -54.31 -111.90
N PHE A 983 6.12 -55.35 -111.54
CA PHE A 983 5.27 -55.35 -110.35
C PHE A 983 6.09 -55.76 -109.13
N LEU A 984 6.73 -54.77 -108.51
CA LEU A 984 7.49 -54.92 -107.26
C LEU A 984 6.77 -54.18 -106.13
N THR A 985 6.74 -52.84 -106.19
CA THR A 985 6.10 -51.98 -105.18
C THR A 985 5.29 -50.86 -105.83
N MET A 986 4.31 -50.33 -105.09
CA MET A 986 3.51 -49.18 -105.50
C MET A 986 4.37 -47.90 -105.51
N PRO A 987 4.50 -47.17 -106.64
CA PRO A 987 5.26 -45.93 -106.71
C PRO A 987 4.49 -44.74 -106.09
N PRO A 988 5.18 -43.62 -105.76
CA PRO A 988 4.60 -42.41 -105.17
C PRO A 988 3.80 -41.53 -106.16
N LEU A 989 3.18 -42.12 -107.19
CA LEU A 989 2.32 -41.42 -108.13
C LEU A 989 1.25 -42.34 -108.73
N ASN A 990 0.15 -41.73 -109.18
CA ASN A 990 -0.86 -42.43 -109.97
C ASN A 990 -0.33 -42.69 -111.38
N LEU A 991 -0.54 -43.90 -111.90
CA LEU A 991 -0.04 -44.34 -113.21
C LEU A 991 -1.15 -44.94 -114.07
N THR A 992 -0.93 -44.92 -115.38
CA THR A 992 -1.65 -45.75 -116.35
C THR A 992 -0.64 -46.60 -117.10
N LEU A 993 -0.86 -47.91 -117.13
CA LEU A 993 -0.03 -48.88 -117.85
C LEU A 993 -0.76 -49.37 -119.10
N TYR A 994 -0.02 -49.56 -120.18
CA TYR A 994 -0.54 -49.86 -121.51
C TYR A 994 -0.13 -51.27 -121.94
N ALA A 995 -1.08 -52.06 -122.42
CA ALA A 995 -0.83 -53.41 -122.91
C ALA A 995 -0.23 -53.40 -124.31
N LYS A 996 0.88 -54.12 -124.50
CA LYS A 996 1.52 -54.32 -125.80
C LYS A 996 1.13 -55.66 -126.40
N TRP A 997 0.88 -55.68 -127.70
CA TRP A 997 0.37 -56.81 -128.46
C TRP A 997 1.23 -57.11 -129.68
N LEU A 998 1.48 -58.39 -129.96
CA LEU A 998 2.18 -58.88 -131.15
C LEU A 998 1.22 -59.68 -132.04
N SER A 999 1.23 -59.45 -133.35
CA SER A 999 0.59 -60.34 -134.33
C SER A 999 1.40 -61.65 -134.49
N PRO A 1000 0.83 -62.71 -135.08
CA PRO A 1000 1.56 -63.95 -135.41
C PRO A 1000 2.86 -63.71 -136.19
N GLU A 1001 2.83 -62.81 -137.18
CA GLU A 1001 3.97 -62.48 -138.03
C GLU A 1001 5.03 -61.67 -137.26
N GLN A 1002 4.59 -60.75 -136.41
CA GLN A 1002 5.47 -59.97 -135.53
C GLN A 1002 6.11 -60.87 -134.47
N LEU A 1003 5.39 -61.85 -133.94
CA LEU A 1003 5.91 -62.84 -133.00
C LEU A 1003 6.97 -63.74 -133.67
N VAL A 1004 6.69 -64.23 -134.89
CA VAL A 1004 7.67 -65.00 -135.68
C VAL A 1004 8.91 -64.15 -135.99
N GLN A 1005 8.77 -62.88 -136.34
CA GLN A 1005 9.93 -62.00 -136.59
C GLN A 1005 10.68 -61.61 -135.31
N LYS A 1006 9.99 -61.41 -134.17
CA LYS A 1006 10.63 -61.24 -132.87
C LYS A 1006 11.45 -62.48 -132.52
N THR A 1007 10.89 -63.66 -132.73
CA THR A 1007 11.55 -64.96 -132.54
C THR A 1007 12.75 -65.15 -133.47
N VAL A 1008 12.64 -64.74 -134.74
CA VAL A 1008 13.78 -64.69 -135.67
C VAL A 1008 14.90 -63.80 -135.10
N THR A 1009 14.55 -62.62 -134.60
CA THR A 1009 15.50 -61.66 -134.00
C THR A 1009 16.16 -62.23 -132.74
N ASP A 1010 15.38 -62.87 -131.86
CA ASP A 1010 15.86 -63.48 -130.62
C ASP A 1010 16.80 -64.67 -130.91
N ILE A 1011 16.52 -65.47 -131.95
CA ILE A 1011 17.40 -66.57 -132.39
C ILE A 1011 18.65 -66.03 -133.10
N GLN A 1012 18.54 -64.99 -133.92
CA GLN A 1012 19.69 -64.30 -134.51
C GLN A 1012 20.60 -63.71 -133.42
N GLN A 1013 20.04 -63.20 -132.32
CA GLN A 1013 20.79 -62.82 -131.12
C GLN A 1013 21.54 -64.02 -130.51
N LEU A 1014 20.94 -65.20 -130.37
CA LEU A 1014 21.66 -66.40 -129.93
C LEU A 1014 22.81 -66.80 -130.88
N VAL A 1015 22.65 -66.61 -132.19
CA VAL A 1015 23.73 -66.82 -133.18
C VAL A 1015 24.87 -65.81 -132.99
N ILE A 1016 24.56 -64.52 -132.88
CA ILE A 1016 25.54 -63.45 -132.63
C ILE A 1016 26.30 -63.68 -131.32
N ASN A 1017 25.58 -64.09 -130.26
CA ASN A 1017 26.13 -64.40 -128.95
C ASN A 1017 26.79 -65.79 -128.87
N GLY A 1018 26.95 -66.49 -130.01
CA GLY A 1018 27.74 -67.71 -130.12
C GLY A 1018 27.17 -68.97 -129.45
N TRP A 1019 25.87 -69.01 -129.11
CA TRP A 1019 25.24 -70.12 -128.35
C TRP A 1019 25.22 -71.47 -129.07
N PHE A 1020 25.45 -71.46 -130.39
CA PHE A 1020 25.57 -72.65 -131.23
C PHE A 1020 27.02 -73.10 -131.44
N ASN A 1021 27.99 -72.42 -130.81
CA ASN A 1021 29.38 -72.87 -130.81
C ASN A 1021 29.62 -73.89 -129.69
N ASN A 1022 30.58 -74.77 -129.92
CA ASN A 1022 31.08 -75.78 -128.98
C ASN A 1022 29.99 -76.71 -128.41
N ILE A 1023 29.12 -77.24 -129.28
CA ILE A 1023 28.16 -78.29 -128.91
C ILE A 1023 28.90 -79.64 -128.81
N PRO A 1024 28.85 -80.38 -127.68
CA PRO A 1024 29.60 -81.64 -127.53
C PRO A 1024 29.16 -82.76 -128.50
N VAL A 1025 30.09 -83.59 -128.96
CA VAL A 1025 29.83 -84.74 -129.85
C VAL A 1025 29.91 -86.09 -129.12
N ASP A 1026 28.78 -86.81 -129.08
CA ASP A 1026 28.79 -88.27 -129.01
C ASP A 1026 28.91 -88.88 -130.42
N ASN A 1027 29.65 -89.99 -130.54
CA ASN A 1027 30.09 -90.49 -131.84
C ASN A 1027 28.95 -91.04 -132.74
N LEU A 1028 28.74 -90.33 -133.85
CA LEU A 1028 28.17 -90.81 -135.13
C LEU A 1028 26.66 -91.13 -135.19
N LYS A 1029 25.83 -90.06 -135.30
CA LYS A 1029 24.62 -90.00 -136.16
C LYS A 1029 24.19 -88.54 -136.37
N THR A 1030 23.41 -88.26 -137.43
CA THR A 1030 22.97 -86.88 -137.76
C THR A 1030 21.86 -86.38 -136.86
N SER A 1031 20.89 -87.23 -136.48
CA SER A 1031 19.70 -86.84 -135.73
C SER A 1031 19.97 -86.33 -134.30
N THR A 1032 21.10 -86.70 -133.69
CA THR A 1032 21.51 -86.18 -132.37
C THR A 1032 22.09 -84.76 -132.46
N MET A 1033 22.68 -84.37 -133.60
CA MET A 1033 23.21 -83.02 -133.80
C MET A 1033 22.07 -81.98 -133.86
N GLU A 1034 20.98 -82.31 -134.56
CA GLU A 1034 19.79 -81.45 -134.66
C GLU A 1034 19.10 -81.29 -133.28
N ALA A 1035 18.99 -82.36 -132.50
CA ALA A 1035 18.43 -82.30 -131.14
C ALA A 1035 19.25 -81.38 -130.21
N GLY A 1036 20.59 -81.48 -130.24
CA GLY A 1036 21.47 -80.59 -129.47
C GLY A 1036 21.35 -79.12 -129.85
N ILE A 1037 21.06 -78.82 -131.13
CA ILE A 1037 20.78 -77.47 -131.61
C ILE A 1037 19.39 -76.98 -131.15
N LEU A 1038 18.35 -77.82 -131.21
CA LEU A 1038 17.00 -77.42 -130.74
C LEU A 1038 16.99 -77.08 -129.23
N VAL A 1039 17.75 -77.81 -128.41
CA VAL A 1039 17.89 -77.50 -126.96
C VAL A 1039 18.41 -76.08 -126.73
N ARG A 1040 19.25 -75.53 -127.61
CA ARG A 1040 19.75 -74.14 -127.49
C ARG A 1040 18.69 -73.07 -127.78
N VAL A 1041 17.61 -73.40 -128.47
CA VAL A 1041 16.46 -72.48 -128.70
C VAL A 1041 15.23 -72.80 -127.83
N GLN A 1042 15.28 -73.86 -127.00
CA GLN A 1042 14.14 -74.29 -126.18
C GLN A 1042 13.65 -73.23 -125.19
N SER A 1043 14.53 -72.35 -124.70
CA SER A 1043 14.16 -71.20 -123.87
C SER A 1043 13.25 -70.22 -124.61
N ILE A 1044 13.48 -69.99 -125.91
CA ILE A 1044 12.66 -69.13 -126.77
C ILE A 1044 11.33 -69.81 -127.09
N ILE A 1045 11.31 -71.12 -127.35
CA ILE A 1045 10.07 -71.91 -127.51
C ILE A 1045 9.20 -71.82 -126.25
N ASN A 1046 9.80 -71.92 -125.07
CA ASN A 1046 9.10 -71.79 -123.79
C ASN A 1046 8.62 -70.35 -123.50
N MET A 1047 9.34 -69.34 -124.01
CA MET A 1047 8.96 -67.92 -123.88
C MET A 1047 7.75 -67.56 -124.74
N TYR A 1048 7.52 -68.28 -125.86
CA TYR A 1048 6.44 -68.03 -126.80
C TYR A 1048 5.60 -69.30 -127.06
N PRO A 1049 4.67 -69.64 -126.16
CA PRO A 1049 3.88 -70.87 -126.24
C PRO A 1049 3.13 -71.01 -127.58
N GLY A 1050 3.41 -72.10 -128.30
CA GLY A 1050 2.82 -72.43 -129.60
C GLY A 1050 3.72 -72.18 -130.81
N ILE A 1051 4.92 -71.61 -130.64
CA ILE A 1051 5.94 -71.60 -131.70
C ILE A 1051 6.51 -73.01 -131.89
N SER A 1052 6.68 -73.42 -133.15
CA SER A 1052 7.51 -74.56 -133.52
C SER A 1052 8.78 -74.08 -134.24
N ILE A 1053 9.92 -74.72 -133.93
CA ILE A 1053 11.19 -74.48 -134.61
C ILE A 1053 11.68 -75.84 -135.14
N GLN A 1054 12.01 -75.90 -136.43
CA GLN A 1054 12.47 -77.10 -137.12
C GLN A 1054 13.78 -76.85 -137.88
N ILE A 1055 14.50 -77.93 -138.19
CA ILE A 1055 15.69 -77.91 -139.04
C ILE A 1055 15.39 -78.77 -140.28
N ILE A 1056 15.73 -78.28 -141.48
CA ILE A 1056 15.31 -78.93 -142.75
C ILE A 1056 16.41 -79.12 -143.81
N ASN A 1057 17.58 -78.51 -143.66
CA ASN A 1057 18.65 -78.54 -144.66
C ASN A 1057 20.01 -78.49 -143.96
N GLY A 1058 20.51 -79.63 -143.49
CA GLY A 1058 21.79 -79.75 -142.77
C GLY A 1058 22.92 -80.31 -143.63
N GLN A 1059 24.10 -79.70 -143.58
CA GLN A 1059 25.33 -80.19 -144.20
C GLN A 1059 26.50 -80.12 -143.21
N ARG A 1060 27.29 -81.20 -143.12
CA ARG A 1060 28.46 -81.29 -142.23
C ARG A 1060 29.76 -81.15 -143.02
N SER A 1061 30.68 -80.32 -142.53
CA SER A 1061 32.07 -80.27 -142.98
C SER A 1061 33.01 -80.17 -141.78
N GLY A 1062 33.75 -81.24 -141.50
CA GLY A 1062 34.60 -81.36 -140.31
C GLY A 1062 33.83 -81.22 -138.99
N SER A 1063 34.23 -80.24 -138.18
CA SER A 1063 33.60 -79.85 -136.90
C SER A 1063 32.47 -78.82 -137.06
N ARG A 1064 32.14 -78.41 -138.29
CA ARG A 1064 31.04 -77.46 -138.57
C ARG A 1064 29.83 -78.18 -139.16
N TYR A 1065 28.66 -77.76 -138.71
CA TYR A 1065 27.37 -78.11 -139.27
C TYR A 1065 26.66 -76.82 -139.69
N VAL A 1066 26.33 -76.70 -140.98
CA VAL A 1066 25.57 -75.57 -141.52
C VAL A 1066 24.14 -76.04 -141.75
N PHE A 1067 23.18 -75.27 -141.24
CA PHE A 1067 21.78 -75.65 -141.24
C PHE A 1067 20.84 -74.43 -141.40
N THR A 1068 19.55 -74.72 -141.56
CA THR A 1068 18.49 -73.71 -141.68
C THR A 1068 17.44 -73.97 -140.62
N PHE A 1069 17.14 -72.96 -139.78
CA PHE A 1069 15.95 -72.98 -138.93
C PHE A 1069 14.71 -72.56 -139.74
N VAL A 1070 13.62 -73.27 -139.54
CA VAL A 1070 12.25 -72.86 -139.90
C VAL A 1070 11.52 -72.55 -138.61
N ILE A 1071 10.89 -71.38 -138.52
CA ILE A 1071 10.14 -70.90 -137.35
C ILE A 1071 8.69 -70.71 -137.79
N THR A 1072 7.75 -71.39 -137.13
CA THR A 1072 6.32 -71.34 -137.46
C THR A 1072 5.46 -71.01 -136.24
N TYR A 1073 4.38 -70.27 -136.49
CA TYR A 1073 3.29 -70.03 -135.54
C TYR A 1073 1.96 -69.99 -136.29
N GLY A 1074 1.14 -71.04 -136.15
CA GLY A 1074 -0.05 -71.22 -136.99
C GLY A 1074 0.33 -71.28 -138.47
N SER A 1075 -0.23 -70.37 -139.28
CA SER A 1075 0.09 -70.23 -140.71
C SER A 1075 1.27 -69.29 -141.01
N ALA A 1076 1.81 -68.57 -140.02
CA ALA A 1076 2.96 -67.70 -140.21
C ALA A 1076 4.26 -68.51 -140.16
N GLN A 1077 5.14 -68.31 -141.15
CA GLN A 1077 6.43 -69.00 -141.27
C GLN A 1077 7.54 -68.03 -141.65
N SER A 1078 8.73 -68.21 -141.06
CA SER A 1078 9.98 -67.56 -141.48
C SER A 1078 11.15 -68.56 -141.41
N THR A 1079 12.29 -68.24 -142.03
CA THR A 1079 13.47 -69.11 -142.04
C THR A 1079 14.76 -68.34 -141.82
N ILE A 1080 15.64 -68.88 -140.97
CA ILE A 1080 17.02 -68.39 -140.80
C ILE A 1080 17.95 -69.39 -141.48
N GLN A 1081 18.51 -69.01 -142.62
CA GLN A 1081 19.42 -69.84 -143.42
C GLN A 1081 20.88 -69.67 -142.99
N ASN A 1082 21.73 -70.64 -143.36
CA ASN A 1082 23.18 -70.62 -143.16
C ASN A 1082 23.65 -70.49 -141.70
N VAL A 1083 22.81 -70.87 -140.74
CA VAL A 1083 23.22 -70.93 -139.33
C VAL A 1083 24.31 -71.99 -139.19
N THR A 1084 25.44 -71.60 -138.61
CA THR A 1084 26.58 -72.51 -138.43
C THR A 1084 26.72 -72.83 -136.94
N ALA A 1085 26.75 -74.12 -136.62
CA ALA A 1085 27.16 -74.62 -135.32
C ALA A 1085 28.56 -75.24 -135.42
N THR A 1086 29.44 -74.92 -134.46
CA THR A 1086 30.65 -75.72 -134.23
C THR A 1086 30.39 -76.75 -133.14
N PHE A 1087 30.92 -77.94 -133.37
CA PHE A 1087 30.88 -79.05 -132.43
C PHE A 1087 32.31 -79.41 -131.99
N VAL A 1088 32.46 -79.92 -130.76
CA VAL A 1088 33.76 -80.36 -130.18
C VAL A 1088 33.66 -81.79 -129.67
#